data_AF-R7GN60-F1
#
_entry.id   AF-R7GN60-F1
#
_cell.length_a   1.000
_cell.length_b   1.000
_cell.length_c   1.000
_cell.angle_alpha   90.00
_cell.angle_beta   90.00
_cell.angle_gamma   90.00
#
_symmetry.space_group_name_H-M   'P 1'
#
loop_
_entity.id
_entity.type
_entity.pdbx_description
1 polymer ?
#
loop_
_entity_poly.entity_id
_entity_poly.type
_entity_poly.pdbx_seq_one_letter_code
_entity_poly.pdbx_strand_id
1 'polypeptide(L)'
;MRIEEMKNVDIKTVDPESLVSVNFLTYTTCIKKCEVIKMRLLNIPKMYKEELLYSYLLRLAEANGFTNPKAFFNHRGIFPDKDDTKLRLDSLEDISFLLPRLSSYYTGAEIIANHTVLPVYLSFMSKVKQYLTVNAMVRKKRDYPNIVGHIMAGYIDDVYVCPDCLKEGHYLRRGHHLYGVKICHKHRTPLMKIIRDRKGMAERFEPVTGFDLEEQVKYAKFADELLKANISTDLYTVRQALGAKAKEEPDLEDRYLCIMTKLGFENPEALASRMYKESTMMRNIILGERFNILMCCAYALFGDVESYREAVEKQGKYIVPEGYTVVDKRGVILELKHKACGTTFAATAYGIESGWSCPCCIEKDEGEIFDKMIRISSNGRFTTNAKLTGWKDKMEFFDYRRGESFVNTPYQVLKMVPDDIRNGTCETTPFDEVAAKVRSYGPFTLSSYTNGIEDVVITHDTCGHEFSERIHAFYKKPRCPVCKIRQDKWLLRFVEERTSRQYSLLGFHNDEAELLDMNTREVFHIDKKNLLKSLGSGVSTNTLPVTKYNEVSLDGYDSMHAKVAVYLFTHYQENEDIDITKQQIENIDIEQLKIIFMILKKRGYLVSRRIGIYRLNISLEKLKQKTAKSVIREYISETYKIGDTFTLKELLGKEDIKYRAFARALGVMRDNGEIDIVKPGVYKIKAFAVEYF
;
A
#
# COMPACT_ATOMS: atom_id res chain seq x y z
N MET A 1 35.71 57.04 -20.20
CA MET A 1 35.84 56.97 -21.68
C MET A 1 34.47 57.13 -22.30
N ARG A 2 34.36 57.90 -23.39
CA ARG A 2 33.09 58.03 -24.14
C ARG A 2 32.92 56.81 -25.05
N ILE A 3 31.68 56.44 -25.35
CA ILE A 3 31.24 55.21 -26.04
C ILE A 3 31.96 54.96 -27.37
N GLU A 4 32.45 56.00 -28.04
CA GLU A 4 33.12 55.90 -29.34
C GLU A 4 34.54 55.31 -29.24
N GLU A 5 35.19 55.39 -28.07
CA GLU A 5 36.56 54.89 -27.85
C GLU A 5 36.60 53.37 -27.57
N MET A 6 35.45 52.71 -27.34
CA MET A 6 35.40 51.28 -26.95
C MET A 6 35.27 50.30 -28.14
N LYS A 7 35.14 50.79 -29.39
CA LYS A 7 34.92 49.92 -30.55
C LYS A 7 36.14 49.12 -31.01
N ASN A 8 37.34 49.48 -30.56
CA ASN A 8 38.61 48.89 -31.04
C ASN A 8 39.46 48.25 -29.93
N VAL A 9 38.88 47.93 -28.77
CA VAL A 9 39.64 47.27 -27.68
C VAL A 9 39.58 45.76 -27.87
N ASP A 10 40.73 45.14 -28.15
CA ASP A 10 40.89 43.69 -28.09
C ASP A 10 40.89 43.24 -26.61
N ILE A 11 39.84 42.52 -26.22
CA ILE A 11 39.61 42.09 -24.83
C ILE A 11 40.73 41.18 -24.30
N LYS A 12 41.58 40.62 -25.18
CA LYS A 12 42.72 39.79 -24.76
C LYS A 12 43.87 40.57 -24.11
N THR A 13 43.90 41.89 -24.22
CA THR A 13 45.02 42.72 -23.72
C THR A 13 44.68 43.54 -22.47
N VAL A 14 43.50 43.35 -21.86
CA VAL A 14 43.07 44.13 -20.70
C VAL A 14 43.26 43.33 -19.40
N ASP A 15 44.03 43.91 -18.47
CA ASP A 15 44.34 43.37 -17.15
C ASP A 15 43.05 43.14 -16.31
N PRO A 16 42.81 41.94 -15.75
CA PRO A 16 41.64 41.61 -14.95
C PRO A 16 41.34 42.58 -13.79
N GLU A 17 42.36 43.23 -13.20
CA GLU A 17 42.15 44.15 -12.08
C GLU A 17 41.47 45.48 -12.50
N SER A 18 41.52 45.83 -13.78
CA SER A 18 40.96 47.09 -14.31
C SER A 18 39.45 47.04 -14.61
N LEU A 19 38.80 45.87 -14.49
CA LEU A 19 37.35 45.69 -14.70
C LEU A 19 36.47 46.03 -13.49
N VAL A 20 37.07 46.39 -12.34
CA VAL A 20 36.35 46.53 -11.07
C VAL A 20 35.56 47.85 -10.93
N SER A 21 35.69 48.81 -11.86
CA SER A 21 35.08 50.14 -11.71
C SER A 21 34.16 50.59 -12.85
N VAL A 22 33.34 49.70 -13.42
CA VAL A 22 32.28 50.13 -14.36
C VAL A 22 30.94 50.26 -13.63
N ASN A 23 30.51 51.51 -13.47
CA ASN A 23 29.34 51.97 -12.73
C ASN A 23 28.05 51.17 -13.07
N PHE A 24 27.37 50.69 -12.02
CA PHE A 24 26.20 49.80 -12.02
C PHE A 24 24.99 50.33 -12.85
N LEU A 25 24.99 51.62 -13.20
CA LEU A 25 23.90 52.27 -13.94
C LEU A 25 23.98 52.09 -15.46
N THR A 26 25.16 51.86 -16.03
CA THR A 26 25.33 51.65 -17.49
C THR A 26 25.02 50.20 -17.90
N TYR A 27 25.12 49.27 -16.94
CA TYR A 27 24.88 47.84 -17.15
C TYR A 27 23.38 47.52 -17.31
N THR A 28 22.50 48.24 -16.59
CA THR A 28 21.04 48.02 -16.63
C THR A 28 20.41 48.48 -17.94
N THR A 29 21.01 49.43 -18.66
CA THR A 29 20.48 49.92 -19.95
C THR A 29 20.85 49.02 -21.13
N CYS A 30 21.99 48.32 -21.09
CA CYS A 30 22.37 47.35 -22.14
C CYS A 30 21.59 46.04 -22.08
N ILE A 31 21.07 45.64 -20.90
CA ILE A 31 20.35 44.37 -20.71
C ILE A 31 19.00 44.32 -21.45
N LYS A 32 18.43 45.46 -21.87
CA LYS A 32 17.18 45.49 -22.65
C LYS A 32 17.35 45.12 -24.13
N LYS A 33 18.56 45.04 -24.69
CA LYS A 33 18.78 44.79 -26.14
C LYS A 33 19.57 43.54 -26.49
N CYS A 34 19.96 42.70 -25.54
CA CYS A 34 20.70 41.46 -25.82
C CYS A 34 20.06 40.25 -25.13
N GLU A 35 19.21 39.52 -25.86
CA GLU A 35 18.71 38.20 -25.43
C GLU A 35 19.86 37.21 -25.15
N VAL A 36 21.04 37.43 -25.73
CA VAL A 36 22.21 36.54 -25.65
C VAL A 36 22.95 36.63 -24.30
N ILE A 37 22.84 37.74 -23.56
CA ILE A 37 23.53 37.94 -22.26
C ILE A 37 22.74 37.32 -21.08
N LYS A 38 21.48 36.93 -21.27
CA LYS A 38 20.64 36.29 -20.24
C LYS A 38 21.10 34.89 -19.77
N MET A 39 22.21 34.33 -20.29
CA MET A 39 22.41 32.86 -20.33
C MET A 39 23.73 32.28 -19.78
N ARG A 40 24.51 32.93 -18.91
CA ARG A 40 25.66 32.26 -18.24
C ARG A 40 25.56 32.32 -16.72
N LEU A 41 25.81 31.19 -16.04
CA LEU A 41 26.19 31.21 -14.62
C LEU A 41 27.64 31.67 -14.60
N LEU A 42 27.89 32.87 -14.06
CA LEU A 42 29.23 33.47 -14.06
C LEU A 42 30.04 32.93 -12.88
N ASN A 43 29.39 32.79 -11.73
CA ASN A 43 30.00 32.24 -10.52
C ASN A 43 29.36 30.89 -10.21
N ILE A 44 30.16 29.83 -10.23
CA ILE A 44 29.73 28.46 -9.88
C ILE A 44 30.52 28.06 -8.63
N PRO A 45 29.96 28.22 -7.42
CA PRO A 45 30.65 27.79 -6.21
C PRO A 45 30.83 26.27 -6.22
N LYS A 46 31.86 25.77 -5.53
CA LYS A 46 32.03 24.34 -5.31
C LYS A 46 30.95 23.83 -4.34
N MET A 47 30.39 22.66 -4.63
CA MET A 47 29.50 21.95 -3.68
C MET A 47 30.32 21.42 -2.49
N TYR A 48 29.84 21.61 -1.27
CA TYR A 48 30.46 20.99 -0.09
C TYR A 48 30.05 19.51 0.05
N LYS A 49 30.92 18.71 0.67
CA LYS A 49 30.60 17.30 0.96
C LYS A 49 29.32 17.21 1.80
N GLU A 50 28.38 16.37 1.35
CA GLU A 50 27.06 16.15 1.98
C GLU A 50 26.15 17.38 2.05
N GLU A 51 26.48 18.43 1.29
CA GLU A 51 25.59 19.58 1.14
C GLU A 51 24.30 19.16 0.44
N LEU A 52 23.17 19.49 1.05
CA LEU A 52 21.86 19.34 0.45
C LEU A 52 21.76 20.26 -0.78
N LEU A 53 21.25 19.74 -1.90
CA LEU A 53 21.17 20.46 -3.17
C LEU A 53 20.41 21.78 -3.02
N TYR A 54 19.40 21.83 -2.15
CA TYR A 54 18.71 23.06 -1.77
C TYR A 54 19.68 24.14 -1.26
N SER A 55 20.54 23.80 -0.30
CA SER A 55 21.57 24.70 0.24
C SER A 55 22.53 25.18 -0.85
N TYR A 56 22.95 24.26 -1.74
CA TYR A 56 23.81 24.61 -2.86
C TYR A 56 23.13 25.59 -3.83
N LEU A 57 21.87 25.37 -4.18
CA LEU A 57 21.12 26.24 -5.08
C LEU A 57 20.94 27.65 -4.50
N LEU A 58 20.77 27.77 -3.17
CA LEU A 58 20.74 29.07 -2.49
C LEU A 58 22.09 29.80 -2.62
N ARG A 59 23.20 29.10 -2.32
CA ARG A 59 24.55 29.65 -2.48
C ARG A 59 24.88 30.00 -3.92
N LEU A 60 24.41 29.21 -4.88
CA LEU A 60 24.58 29.50 -6.30
C LEU A 60 23.84 30.79 -6.69
N ALA A 61 22.62 30.99 -6.19
CA ALA A 61 21.87 32.22 -6.42
C ALA A 61 22.59 33.44 -5.81
N GLU A 62 23.04 33.33 -4.55
CA GLU A 62 23.79 34.38 -3.85
C GLU A 62 25.10 34.72 -4.57
N ALA A 63 25.88 33.72 -4.98
CA ALA A 63 27.13 33.92 -5.71
C ALA A 63 26.93 34.62 -7.07
N ASN A 64 25.73 34.55 -7.64
CA ASN A 64 25.36 35.26 -8.87
C ASN A 64 24.59 36.57 -8.59
N GLY A 65 24.61 37.09 -7.37
CA GLY A 65 24.08 38.40 -7.00
C GLY A 65 22.57 38.44 -6.74
N PHE A 66 21.92 37.29 -6.56
CA PHE A 66 20.48 37.23 -6.27
C PHE A 66 20.24 37.17 -4.77
N THR A 67 19.60 38.21 -4.23
CA THR A 67 19.14 38.25 -2.82
C THR A 67 17.85 37.45 -2.62
N ASN A 68 17.07 37.25 -3.67
CA ASN A 68 15.88 36.40 -3.68
C ASN A 68 16.11 35.19 -4.59
N PRO A 69 16.31 33.99 -4.04
CA PRO A 69 16.49 32.77 -4.82
C PRO A 69 15.35 32.48 -5.79
N LYS A 70 14.10 32.86 -5.46
CA LYS A 70 12.96 32.71 -6.37
C LYS A 70 13.15 33.50 -7.67
N ALA A 71 13.72 34.71 -7.57
CA ALA A 71 14.01 35.51 -8.76
C ALA A 71 15.06 34.84 -9.64
N PHE A 72 16.09 34.24 -9.04
CA PHE A 72 17.10 33.45 -9.77
C PHE A 72 16.44 32.27 -10.52
N PHE A 73 15.61 31.48 -9.85
CA PHE A 73 14.98 30.30 -10.45
C PHE A 73 13.95 30.65 -11.53
N ASN A 74 13.15 31.71 -11.33
CA ASN A 74 12.21 32.22 -12.33
C ASN A 74 12.94 32.74 -13.58
N HIS A 75 14.01 33.54 -13.40
CA HIS A 75 14.81 34.04 -14.52
C HIS A 75 15.52 32.94 -15.32
N ARG A 76 15.74 31.76 -14.72
CA ARG A 76 16.39 30.61 -15.35
C ARG A 76 15.42 29.56 -15.89
N GLY A 77 14.11 29.79 -15.79
CA GLY A 77 13.09 28.92 -16.38
C GLY A 77 12.88 27.59 -15.65
N ILE A 78 13.27 27.48 -14.38
CA ILE A 78 12.93 26.32 -13.52
C ILE A 78 11.42 26.30 -13.24
N PHE A 79 10.83 27.49 -13.18
CA PHE A 79 9.39 27.70 -13.07
C PHE A 79 8.91 28.48 -14.30
N PRO A 80 8.76 27.83 -15.47
CA PRO A 80 8.41 28.54 -16.69
C PRO A 80 7.00 29.18 -16.63
N ASP A 81 6.09 28.66 -15.78
CA ASP A 81 4.66 28.97 -15.93
C ASP A 81 3.85 29.27 -14.64
N LYS A 82 4.46 29.47 -13.46
CA LYS A 82 3.66 29.85 -12.25
C LYS A 82 4.38 30.79 -11.30
N ASP A 83 3.77 31.97 -11.09
CA ASP A 83 4.16 32.99 -10.11
C ASP A 83 4.25 32.49 -8.65
N ASP A 84 3.78 31.27 -8.34
CA ASP A 84 3.59 30.80 -6.96
C ASP A 84 4.34 29.50 -6.58
N THR A 85 5.31 29.07 -7.39
CA THR A 85 6.08 27.86 -7.08
C THR A 85 7.28 28.18 -6.17
N LYS A 86 7.25 27.64 -4.94
CA LYS A 86 8.38 27.66 -4.00
C LYS A 86 9.33 26.52 -4.33
N LEU A 87 10.65 26.77 -4.32
CA LEU A 87 11.66 25.70 -4.37
C LEU A 87 11.46 24.75 -3.18
N ARG A 88 11.38 23.46 -3.46
CA ARG A 88 11.26 22.40 -2.47
C ARG A 88 12.58 22.20 -1.75
N LEU A 89 12.48 21.88 -0.45
CA LEU A 89 13.64 21.62 0.40
C LEU A 89 14.44 20.39 -0.04
N ASP A 90 13.80 19.42 -0.69
CA ASP A 90 14.47 18.25 -1.25
C ASP A 90 15.07 18.46 -2.64
N SER A 91 14.79 19.61 -3.27
CA SER A 91 15.33 20.03 -4.58
C SER A 91 15.19 18.99 -5.68
N LEU A 92 14.03 18.31 -5.72
CA LEU A 92 13.72 17.30 -6.73
C LEU A 92 13.03 17.86 -7.97
N GLU A 93 13.06 19.18 -8.16
CA GLU A 93 12.64 19.80 -9.40
C GLU A 93 13.54 19.44 -10.59
N ASP A 94 13.11 19.88 -11.77
CA ASP A 94 13.89 19.83 -12.99
C ASP A 94 15.18 20.66 -12.84
N ILE A 95 16.30 19.96 -12.72
CA ILE A 95 17.65 20.53 -12.68
C ILE A 95 18.36 20.41 -14.04
N SER A 96 17.67 20.01 -15.10
CA SER A 96 18.26 19.79 -16.42
C SER A 96 18.93 21.04 -17.02
N PHE A 97 18.49 22.25 -16.62
CA PHE A 97 19.13 23.51 -17.01
C PHE A 97 20.54 23.68 -16.39
N LEU A 98 20.77 23.08 -15.22
CA LEU A 98 22.00 23.19 -14.44
C LEU A 98 23.04 22.15 -14.90
N LEU A 99 22.60 20.95 -15.27
CA LEU A 99 23.50 19.84 -15.61
C LEU A 99 24.55 20.19 -16.69
N PRO A 100 24.21 20.83 -17.83
CA PRO A 100 25.22 21.21 -18.83
C PRO A 100 26.24 22.24 -18.35
N ARG A 101 25.92 23.00 -17.29
CA ARG A 101 26.81 24.01 -16.71
C ARG A 101 27.74 23.43 -15.65
N LEU A 102 27.31 22.34 -15.01
CA LEU A 102 28.08 21.63 -14.00
C LEU A 102 28.82 20.41 -14.56
N SER A 103 28.57 20.01 -15.79
CA SER A 103 29.10 18.77 -16.40
C SER A 103 30.63 18.66 -16.41
N SER A 104 31.35 19.78 -16.33
CA SER A 104 32.81 19.80 -16.21
C SER A 104 33.32 19.47 -14.80
N TYR A 105 32.46 19.54 -13.80
CA TYR A 105 32.79 19.37 -12.38
C TYR A 105 32.07 18.18 -11.74
N TYR A 106 30.83 17.92 -12.14
CA TYR A 106 29.93 16.96 -11.51
C TYR A 106 29.08 16.26 -12.57
N THR A 107 28.87 14.95 -12.40
CA THR A 107 27.91 14.20 -13.21
C THR A 107 26.49 14.34 -12.65
N GLY A 108 25.47 14.05 -13.47
CA GLY A 108 24.09 14.04 -12.98
C GLY A 108 23.90 12.99 -11.88
N ALA A 109 24.49 11.82 -12.05
CA ALA A 109 24.49 10.76 -11.05
C ALA A 109 25.16 11.19 -9.74
N GLU A 110 26.28 11.91 -9.79
CA GLU A 110 26.96 12.42 -8.60
C GLU A 110 26.11 13.44 -7.83
N ILE A 111 25.48 14.39 -8.53
CA ILE A 111 24.61 15.39 -7.91
C ILE A 111 23.46 14.70 -7.17
N ILE A 112 22.77 13.77 -7.83
CA ILE A 112 21.65 13.06 -7.21
C ILE A 112 22.15 12.22 -6.03
N ALA A 113 23.24 11.47 -6.21
CA ALA A 113 23.74 10.52 -5.24
C ALA A 113 24.41 11.15 -4.00
N ASN A 114 24.98 12.36 -4.11
CA ASN A 114 25.76 12.98 -3.05
C ASN A 114 25.12 14.25 -2.47
N HIS A 115 24.19 14.87 -3.18
CA HIS A 115 23.59 16.14 -2.79
C HIS A 115 22.07 16.08 -2.59
N THR A 116 21.44 14.92 -2.79
CA THR A 116 20.00 14.75 -2.46
C THR A 116 19.80 13.68 -1.39
N VAL A 117 18.59 13.57 -0.87
CA VAL A 117 18.14 12.47 0.01
C VAL A 117 17.62 11.25 -0.78
N LEU A 118 17.53 11.34 -2.12
CA LEU A 118 16.97 10.28 -2.96
C LEU A 118 17.67 8.92 -2.87
N PRO A 119 18.99 8.80 -2.66
CA PRO A 119 19.63 7.48 -2.60
C PRO A 119 18.98 6.54 -1.58
N VAL A 120 18.50 7.08 -0.45
CA VAL A 120 17.70 6.31 0.52
C VAL A 120 16.33 5.96 -0.06
N TYR A 121 15.57 6.95 -0.52
CA TYR A 121 14.19 6.71 -0.92
C TYR A 121 14.03 5.86 -2.17
N LEU A 122 15.00 5.93 -3.10
CA LEU A 122 15.01 5.13 -4.31
C LEU A 122 15.06 3.63 -4.00
N SER A 123 15.78 3.18 -2.97
CA SER A 123 15.84 1.75 -2.59
C SER A 123 14.47 1.20 -2.18
N PHE A 124 13.60 2.06 -1.66
CA PHE A 124 12.24 1.70 -1.26
C PHE A 124 11.19 1.94 -2.36
N MET A 125 11.58 2.41 -3.54
CA MET A 125 10.69 2.66 -4.68
C MET A 125 10.54 1.42 -5.57
N SER A 126 9.38 1.30 -6.22
CA SER A 126 9.24 0.40 -7.36
C SER A 126 10.16 0.86 -8.49
N LYS A 127 10.68 -0.06 -9.31
CA LYS A 127 11.53 0.28 -10.48
C LYS A 127 10.90 1.36 -11.37
N VAL A 128 9.57 1.29 -11.54
CA VAL A 128 8.79 2.31 -12.29
C VAL A 128 8.89 3.69 -11.63
N LYS A 129 8.67 3.76 -10.32
CA LYS A 129 8.78 5.02 -9.58
C LYS A 129 10.21 5.56 -9.55
N GLN A 130 11.22 4.69 -9.45
CA GLN A 130 12.63 5.08 -9.48
C GLN A 130 12.96 5.83 -10.77
N TYR A 131 12.68 5.24 -11.95
CA TYR A 131 13.02 5.90 -13.21
C TYR A 131 12.21 7.18 -13.43
N LEU A 132 10.92 7.22 -13.05
CA LEU A 132 10.10 8.42 -13.16
C LEU A 132 10.66 9.56 -12.30
N THR A 133 11.13 9.23 -11.09
CA THR A 133 11.70 10.21 -10.15
C THR A 133 13.03 10.75 -10.67
N VAL A 134 13.91 9.89 -11.18
CA VAL A 134 15.19 10.32 -11.79
C VAL A 134 14.94 11.18 -13.03
N ASN A 135 14.05 10.74 -13.93
CA ASN A 135 13.71 11.49 -15.15
C ASN A 135 13.09 12.86 -14.84
N ALA A 136 12.30 13.00 -13.78
CA ALA A 136 11.75 14.28 -13.37
C ALA A 136 12.81 15.32 -12.96
N MET A 137 13.98 14.87 -12.51
CA MET A 137 15.10 15.76 -12.18
C MET A 137 15.97 16.10 -13.38
N VAL A 138 16.22 15.14 -14.28
CA VAL A 138 17.24 15.28 -15.33
C VAL A 138 16.70 15.60 -16.72
N ARG A 139 15.37 15.58 -16.89
CA ARG A 139 14.71 15.91 -18.15
C ARG A 139 13.95 17.22 -18.04
N LYS A 140 13.96 17.96 -19.15
CA LYS A 140 13.22 19.21 -19.31
C LYS A 140 11.73 18.95 -19.23
N LYS A 141 11.13 19.22 -18.07
CA LYS A 141 9.70 19.00 -17.86
C LYS A 141 8.84 19.85 -18.80
N ARG A 142 9.31 21.06 -19.12
CA ARG A 142 8.64 21.95 -20.08
C ARG A 142 8.48 21.30 -21.46
N ASP A 143 9.46 20.51 -21.89
CA ASP A 143 9.46 19.87 -23.20
C ASP A 143 8.59 18.60 -23.22
N TYR A 144 8.32 18.02 -22.04
CA TYR A 144 7.67 16.72 -21.87
C TYR A 144 6.70 16.71 -20.66
N PRO A 145 5.67 17.57 -20.63
CA PRO A 145 4.85 17.81 -19.44
C PRO A 145 3.98 16.62 -19.01
N ASN A 146 3.59 15.75 -19.95
CA ASN A 146 2.68 14.63 -19.70
C ASN A 146 3.45 13.33 -19.37
N ILE A 147 4.66 13.16 -19.91
CA ILE A 147 5.48 11.95 -19.73
C ILE A 147 6.62 12.11 -18.71
N VAL A 148 7.12 13.32 -18.44
CA VAL A 148 8.02 13.56 -17.31
C VAL A 148 7.16 13.84 -16.08
N GLY A 149 6.92 12.78 -15.30
CA GLY A 149 5.95 12.79 -14.21
C GLY A 149 6.17 13.89 -13.17
N HIS A 150 5.08 14.33 -12.54
CA HIS A 150 5.15 15.25 -11.40
C HIS A 150 5.64 14.51 -10.14
N ILE A 151 6.72 14.98 -9.53
CA ILE A 151 7.04 14.63 -8.15
C ILE A 151 6.06 15.40 -7.26
N MET A 152 5.03 14.73 -6.76
CA MET A 152 3.91 15.42 -6.09
C MET A 152 4.08 15.61 -4.57
N ALA A 153 5.01 14.90 -3.92
CA ALA A 153 5.21 14.98 -2.47
C ALA A 153 6.66 15.37 -2.17
N GLY A 154 6.85 16.33 -1.26
CA GLY A 154 8.13 16.61 -0.61
C GLY A 154 8.56 15.46 0.28
N TYR A 155 9.86 15.19 0.34
CA TYR A 155 10.47 14.28 1.33
C TYR A 155 11.02 15.04 2.55
N ILE A 156 11.16 16.36 2.43
CA ILE A 156 11.66 17.25 3.46
C ILE A 156 10.62 18.34 3.68
N ASP A 157 10.02 18.35 4.86
CA ASP A 157 9.00 19.33 5.25
C ASP A 157 9.60 20.50 6.04
N ASP A 158 10.64 20.23 6.81
CA ASP A 158 11.28 21.17 7.74
C ASP A 158 12.79 21.22 7.55
N VAL A 159 13.41 22.34 7.95
CA VAL A 159 14.85 22.52 7.91
C VAL A 159 15.46 22.23 9.28
N TYR A 160 16.45 21.34 9.30
CA TYR A 160 17.16 20.94 10.51
C TYR A 160 18.65 21.25 10.41
N VAL A 161 19.19 21.85 11.46
CA VAL A 161 20.61 22.20 11.55
C VAL A 161 21.24 21.68 12.83
N CYS A 162 22.50 21.28 12.73
CA CYS A 162 23.31 21.02 13.91
C CYS A 162 24.17 22.27 14.19
N PRO A 163 24.13 22.84 15.40
CA PRO A 163 24.92 24.02 15.73
C PRO A 163 26.42 23.82 15.49
N ASP A 164 26.94 22.63 15.77
CA ASP A 164 28.36 22.31 15.59
C ASP A 164 28.73 22.13 14.12
N CYS A 165 27.83 21.56 13.30
CA CYS A 165 28.02 21.52 11.84
C CYS A 165 28.08 22.94 11.24
N LEU A 166 27.28 23.88 11.73
CA LEU A 166 27.29 25.26 11.24
C LEU A 166 28.60 25.99 11.54
N LYS A 167 29.33 25.60 12.59
CA LYS A 167 30.68 26.11 12.89
C LYS A 167 31.72 25.59 11.89
N GLU A 168 31.52 24.39 11.34
CA GLU A 168 32.39 23.78 10.34
C GLU A 168 32.13 24.31 8.92
N GLY A 169 30.90 24.72 8.64
CA GLY A 169 30.52 25.32 7.38
C GLY A 169 29.04 25.73 7.34
N HIS A 170 28.77 26.85 6.68
CA HIS A 170 27.43 27.42 6.56
C HIS A 170 26.65 26.77 5.40
N TYR A 171 26.30 25.49 5.54
CA TYR A 171 25.46 24.76 4.59
C TYR A 171 24.60 23.71 5.29
N LEU A 172 23.49 23.34 4.65
CA LEU A 172 22.59 22.31 5.17
C LEU A 172 23.13 20.92 4.82
N ARG A 173 23.26 20.04 5.81
CA ARG A 173 23.62 18.64 5.57
C ARG A 173 22.40 17.81 5.20
N ARG A 174 22.49 17.02 4.13
CA ARG A 174 21.38 16.17 3.67
C ARG A 174 20.94 15.11 4.69
N GLY A 175 21.86 14.54 5.47
CA GLY A 175 21.57 13.48 6.43
C GLY A 175 20.66 13.93 7.59
N HIS A 176 20.63 15.22 7.92
CA HIS A 176 19.74 15.78 8.94
C HIS A 176 18.26 15.77 8.53
N HIS A 177 17.97 15.56 7.25
CA HIS A 177 16.63 15.70 6.69
C HIS A 177 16.01 14.34 6.29
N LEU A 178 16.62 13.23 6.73
CA LEU A 178 16.02 11.90 6.59
C LEU A 178 14.92 11.70 7.64
N TYR A 179 13.87 10.97 7.25
CA TYR A 179 12.69 10.77 8.11
C TYR A 179 13.06 10.20 9.49
N GLY A 180 12.60 10.86 10.56
CA GLY A 180 12.82 10.42 11.94
C GLY A 180 14.19 10.75 12.54
N VAL A 181 15.12 11.34 11.78
CA VAL A 181 16.44 11.75 12.31
C VAL A 181 16.26 13.01 13.15
N LYS A 182 16.62 12.93 14.43
CA LYS A 182 16.48 14.04 15.38
C LYS A 182 17.79 14.55 15.95
N ILE A 183 18.88 13.84 15.72
CA ILE A 183 20.22 14.21 16.17
C ILE A 183 21.22 14.18 15.03
N CYS A 184 22.33 14.90 15.19
CA CYS A 184 23.42 14.84 14.24
C CYS A 184 24.19 13.50 14.38
N HIS A 185 24.34 12.73 13.30
CA HIS A 185 25.12 11.49 13.33
C HIS A 185 26.61 11.73 13.69
N LYS A 186 27.14 12.91 13.35
CA LYS A 186 28.54 13.30 13.57
C LYS A 186 28.77 13.81 14.99
N HIS A 187 28.05 14.85 15.39
CA HIS A 187 28.27 15.53 16.68
C HIS A 187 27.42 14.96 17.83
N ARG A 188 26.42 14.13 17.52
CA ARG A 188 25.47 13.53 18.48
C ARG A 188 24.63 14.55 19.26
N THR A 189 24.68 15.81 18.85
CA THR A 189 23.87 16.91 19.37
C THR A 189 22.45 16.85 18.77
N PRO A 190 21.38 17.11 19.56
CA PRO A 190 20.04 17.32 19.04
C PRO A 190 20.03 18.35 17.91
N LEU A 191 19.29 18.06 16.84
CA LEU A 191 19.11 19.00 15.75
C LEU A 191 18.21 20.16 16.19
N MET A 192 18.47 21.33 15.64
CA MET A 192 17.63 22.52 15.79
C MET A 192 16.72 22.61 14.57
N LYS A 193 15.41 22.63 14.78
CA LYS A 193 14.42 22.94 13.75
C LYS A 193 14.37 24.45 13.55
N ILE A 194 14.47 24.90 12.30
CA ILE A 194 14.28 26.32 11.95
C ILE A 194 12.78 26.56 11.79
N ILE A 195 12.22 27.42 12.63
CA ILE A 195 10.82 27.83 12.54
C ILE A 195 10.76 29.26 12.07
N ARG A 196 10.00 29.47 10.99
CA ARG A 196 9.70 30.80 10.46
C ARG A 196 8.40 31.29 11.07
N ASP A 197 8.39 32.55 11.51
CA ASP A 197 7.13 33.17 11.93
C ASP A 197 6.13 33.26 10.76
N ARG A 198 4.85 33.51 11.08
CA ARG A 198 3.77 33.62 10.08
C ARG A 198 3.99 34.75 9.06
N LYS A 199 4.93 35.68 9.31
CA LYS A 199 5.25 36.82 8.45
C LYS A 199 6.57 36.62 7.68
N GLY A 200 7.26 35.50 7.88
CA GLY A 200 8.56 35.20 7.28
C GLY A 200 9.72 36.09 7.74
N MET A 201 9.57 36.82 8.86
CA MET A 201 10.53 37.87 9.27
C MET A 201 11.50 37.45 10.37
N ALA A 202 11.12 36.53 11.26
CA ALA A 202 12.00 35.97 12.29
C ALA A 202 12.17 34.46 12.14
N GLU A 203 13.43 34.01 12.20
CA GLU A 203 13.81 32.60 12.32
C GLU A 203 14.11 32.29 13.79
N ARG A 204 13.35 31.38 14.39
CA ARG A 204 13.66 30.82 15.72
C ARG A 204 14.18 29.41 15.57
N PHE A 205 15.14 29.05 16.40
CA PHE A 205 15.73 27.72 16.45
C PHE A 205 15.19 26.99 17.66
N GLU A 206 14.52 25.85 17.45
CA GLU A 206 14.02 25.02 18.53
C GLU A 206 14.72 23.66 18.52
N PRO A 207 15.31 23.21 19.65
CA PRO A 207 15.90 21.89 19.72
C PRO A 207 14.79 20.84 19.58
N VAL A 208 15.04 19.82 18.77
CA VAL A 208 14.16 18.66 18.72
C VAL A 208 14.31 17.89 20.05
N THR A 209 13.20 17.48 20.65
CA THR A 209 13.15 16.77 21.94
C THR A 209 12.24 15.54 21.88
N GLY A 210 12.07 14.86 23.03
CA GLY A 210 11.10 13.77 23.20
C GLY A 210 11.54 12.45 22.60
N PHE A 211 12.82 12.09 22.76
CA PHE A 211 13.39 10.83 22.27
C PHE A 211 14.43 10.29 23.27
N ASP A 212 14.71 9.00 23.17
CA ASP A 212 15.84 8.34 23.82
C ASP A 212 17.13 8.63 23.04
N LEU A 213 18.15 9.14 23.75
CA LEU A 213 19.39 9.59 23.12
C LEU A 213 20.16 8.42 22.50
N GLU A 214 20.24 7.27 23.18
CA GLU A 214 21.03 6.13 22.72
C GLU A 214 20.44 5.54 21.43
N GLU A 215 19.11 5.36 21.40
CA GLU A 215 18.39 4.85 20.24
C GLU A 215 18.47 5.82 19.05
N GLN A 216 18.33 7.13 19.29
CA GLN A 216 18.48 8.12 18.22
C GLN A 216 19.92 8.20 17.67
N VAL A 217 20.95 7.94 18.48
CA VAL A 217 22.33 7.84 17.99
C VAL A 217 22.49 6.67 17.03
N LYS A 218 21.93 5.50 17.38
CA LYS A 218 21.95 4.31 16.51
C LYS A 218 21.19 4.58 15.21
N TYR A 219 20.00 5.16 15.31
CA TYR A 219 19.17 5.46 14.14
C TYR A 219 19.78 6.52 13.22
N ALA A 220 20.31 7.63 13.77
CA ALA A 220 20.94 8.68 12.97
C ALA A 220 22.19 8.16 12.24
N LYS A 221 22.95 7.28 12.88
CA LYS A 221 24.08 6.57 12.23
C LYS A 221 23.57 5.67 11.09
N PHE A 222 22.59 4.82 11.36
CA PHE A 222 21.99 3.94 10.34
C PHE A 222 21.48 4.74 9.13
N ALA A 223 20.74 5.82 9.37
CA ALA A 223 20.17 6.65 8.31
C ALA A 223 21.25 7.32 7.43
N ASP A 224 22.31 7.85 8.06
CA ASP A 224 23.43 8.44 7.33
C ASP A 224 24.24 7.40 6.53
N GLU A 225 24.51 6.23 7.12
CA GLU A 225 25.17 5.12 6.43
C GLU A 225 24.32 4.62 5.25
N LEU A 226 23.00 4.50 5.42
CA LEU A 226 22.08 4.06 4.38
C LEU A 226 22.06 5.06 3.20
N LEU A 227 22.13 6.35 3.49
CA LEU A 227 22.21 7.42 2.49
C LEU A 227 23.51 7.38 1.68
N LYS A 228 24.60 6.89 2.27
CA LYS A 228 25.92 6.78 1.64
C LYS A 228 26.12 5.43 0.94
N ALA A 229 25.37 4.41 1.36
CA ALA A 229 25.54 3.04 0.91
C ALA A 229 25.25 2.82 -0.57
N ASN A 230 24.45 3.69 -1.20
CA ASN A 230 24.05 3.60 -2.61
C ASN A 230 23.54 2.19 -2.96
N ILE A 231 22.63 1.65 -2.15
CA ILE A 231 22.13 0.28 -2.30
C ILE A 231 21.29 0.16 -3.57
N SER A 232 21.66 -0.79 -4.43
CA SER A 232 20.96 -1.12 -5.67
C SER A 232 19.87 -2.16 -5.42
N THR A 233 18.66 -1.72 -5.08
CA THR A 233 17.49 -2.59 -4.83
C THR A 233 16.19 -1.94 -5.30
N ASP A 234 15.06 -2.63 -5.13
CA ASP A 234 13.72 -2.16 -5.44
C ASP A 234 12.70 -2.61 -4.38
N LEU A 235 11.54 -1.96 -4.36
CA LEU A 235 10.47 -2.20 -3.38
C LEU A 235 10.06 -3.68 -3.23
N TYR A 236 10.04 -4.45 -4.32
CA TYR A 236 9.65 -5.86 -4.25
C TYR A 236 10.69 -6.65 -3.45
N THR A 237 11.97 -6.46 -3.78
CA THR A 237 13.09 -7.12 -3.10
C THR A 237 13.17 -6.71 -1.63
N VAL A 238 12.96 -5.43 -1.34
CA VAL A 238 12.88 -4.94 0.05
C VAL A 238 11.76 -5.64 0.81
N ARG A 239 10.53 -5.69 0.27
CA ARG A 239 9.40 -6.33 0.95
C ARG A 239 9.62 -7.82 1.20
N GLN A 240 10.31 -8.52 0.29
CA GLN A 240 10.71 -9.91 0.53
C GLN A 240 11.67 -10.03 1.71
N ALA A 241 12.71 -9.18 1.76
CA ALA A 241 13.70 -9.20 2.83
C ALA A 241 13.08 -8.83 4.18
N LEU A 242 12.27 -7.76 4.23
CA LEU A 242 11.55 -7.36 5.44
C LEU A 242 10.62 -8.49 5.91
N GLY A 243 9.87 -9.11 4.99
CA GLY A 243 8.94 -10.20 5.32
C GLY A 243 9.61 -11.50 5.72
N ALA A 244 10.83 -11.77 5.25
CA ALA A 244 11.64 -12.88 5.73
C ALA A 244 12.09 -12.61 7.18
N LYS A 245 12.69 -11.44 7.43
CA LYS A 245 13.20 -11.06 8.75
C LYS A 245 12.09 -10.92 9.80
N ALA A 246 10.94 -10.39 9.41
CA ALA A 246 9.75 -10.27 10.26
C ALA A 246 9.23 -11.60 10.80
N LYS A 247 9.42 -12.72 10.08
CA LYS A 247 8.98 -14.06 10.56
C LYS A 247 9.86 -14.63 11.66
N GLU A 248 11.07 -14.10 11.82
CA GLU A 248 12.01 -14.51 12.87
C GLU A 248 11.69 -13.81 14.21
N GLU A 249 10.80 -12.82 14.22
CA GLU A 249 10.51 -11.97 15.38
C GLU A 249 9.13 -12.29 15.99
N PRO A 250 9.07 -13.00 17.15
CA PRO A 250 7.82 -13.46 17.75
C PRO A 250 6.89 -12.33 18.26
N ASP A 251 7.44 -11.16 18.61
CA ASP A 251 6.71 -10.00 19.14
C ASP A 251 6.94 -8.74 18.29
N LEU A 252 6.79 -8.89 16.97
CA LEU A 252 7.18 -7.88 15.99
C LEU A 252 6.52 -6.49 16.19
N GLU A 253 5.21 -6.45 16.47
CA GLU A 253 4.48 -5.18 16.63
C GLU A 253 4.92 -4.44 17.90
N ASP A 254 5.17 -5.17 19.00
CA ASP A 254 5.68 -4.61 20.25
C ASP A 254 7.12 -4.12 20.12
N ARG A 255 7.96 -4.87 19.38
CA ARG A 255 9.32 -4.42 19.03
C ARG A 255 9.27 -3.10 18.26
N TYR A 256 8.41 -2.99 17.25
CA TYR A 256 8.23 -1.74 16.52
C TYR A 256 7.74 -0.60 17.42
N LEU A 257 6.75 -0.85 18.28
CA LEU A 257 6.26 0.14 19.22
C LEU A 257 7.36 0.64 20.16
N CYS A 258 8.16 -0.27 20.73
CA CYS A 258 9.26 0.07 21.62
C CYS A 258 10.29 0.97 20.93
N ILE A 259 10.76 0.58 19.74
CA ILE A 259 11.76 1.36 19.00
C ILE A 259 11.18 2.71 18.56
N MET A 260 9.96 2.77 18.01
CA MET A 260 9.37 4.03 17.55
C MET A 260 9.10 5.01 18.70
N THR A 261 8.76 4.49 19.88
CA THR A 261 8.61 5.29 21.11
C THR A 261 9.95 5.90 21.52
N LYS A 262 11.01 5.09 21.53
CA LYS A 262 12.38 5.57 21.82
C LYS A 262 12.87 6.58 20.79
N LEU A 263 12.57 6.38 19.51
CA LEU A 263 12.88 7.38 18.47
C LEU A 263 12.02 8.66 18.60
N GLY A 264 10.97 8.65 19.42
CA GLY A 264 10.17 9.82 19.74
C GLY A 264 9.14 10.20 18.68
N PHE A 265 8.64 9.25 17.90
CA PHE A 265 7.53 9.55 16.98
C PHE A 265 6.28 9.97 17.76
N GLU A 266 5.49 10.92 17.22
CA GLU A 266 4.32 11.48 17.92
C GLU A 266 3.19 10.46 18.15
N ASN A 267 3.06 9.46 17.27
CA ASN A 267 2.05 8.41 17.35
C ASN A 267 2.68 7.04 17.05
N PRO A 268 3.50 6.51 17.99
CA PRO A 268 4.29 5.31 17.76
C PRO A 268 3.41 4.07 17.60
N GLU A 269 2.24 3.99 18.24
CA GLU A 269 1.29 2.88 18.11
C GLU A 269 0.75 2.77 16.68
N ALA A 270 0.28 3.89 16.11
CA ALA A 270 -0.24 3.89 14.75
C ALA A 270 0.87 3.60 13.72
N LEU A 271 2.11 4.05 13.98
CA LEU A 271 3.25 3.78 13.13
C LEU A 271 3.66 2.30 13.20
N ALA A 272 3.79 1.74 14.41
CA ALA A 272 4.13 0.33 14.63
C ALA A 272 3.12 -0.62 13.96
N SER A 273 1.83 -0.34 14.08
CA SER A 273 0.79 -1.13 13.43
C SER A 273 0.86 -1.07 11.89
N ARG A 274 1.27 0.08 11.32
CA ARG A 274 1.51 0.20 9.88
C ARG A 274 2.77 -0.55 9.46
N MET A 275 3.85 -0.45 10.24
CA MET A 275 5.10 -1.19 10.00
C MET A 275 4.86 -2.70 10.02
N TYR A 276 4.07 -3.19 10.99
CA TYR A 276 3.66 -4.59 11.08
C TYR A 276 2.95 -5.04 9.80
N LYS A 277 1.99 -4.26 9.31
CA LYS A 277 1.27 -4.57 8.05
C LYS A 277 2.20 -4.57 6.83
N GLU A 278 3.07 -3.57 6.68
CA GLU A 278 4.03 -3.50 5.55
C GLU A 278 5.02 -4.67 5.56
N SER A 279 5.37 -5.18 6.75
CA SER A 279 6.34 -6.28 6.90
C SER A 279 5.70 -7.66 6.72
N THR A 280 4.41 -7.82 7.06
CA THR A 280 3.74 -9.14 7.06
C THR A 280 2.85 -9.38 5.83
N MET A 281 2.31 -8.33 5.20
CA MET A 281 1.42 -8.47 4.05
C MET A 281 2.21 -8.51 2.73
N MET A 282 2.55 -9.73 2.28
CA MET A 282 3.25 -9.96 1.00
C MET A 282 2.35 -9.91 -0.26
N ARG A 283 1.02 -9.77 -0.12
CA ARG A 283 0.12 -9.80 -1.29
C ARG A 283 0.00 -8.41 -1.92
N ASN A 284 0.39 -8.35 -3.19
CA ASN A 284 0.22 -7.24 -4.14
C ASN A 284 -1.23 -6.70 -4.19
N ILE A 285 -1.64 -5.84 -3.26
CA ILE A 285 -2.82 -4.98 -3.43
C ILE A 285 -2.55 -3.65 -2.72
N ILE A 286 -2.15 -2.63 -3.48
CA ILE A 286 -2.46 -1.22 -3.21
C ILE A 286 -2.04 -0.69 -1.81
N LEU A 287 -0.96 -1.17 -1.21
CA LEU A 287 -0.27 -0.38 -0.17
C LEU A 287 0.50 0.72 -0.89
N GLY A 288 0.09 1.98 -0.65
CA GLY A 288 0.78 3.15 -1.19
C GLY A 288 2.28 3.09 -0.90
N GLU A 289 3.08 3.72 -1.75
CA GLU A 289 4.54 3.70 -1.58
C GLU A 289 4.94 4.57 -0.37
N ARG A 290 5.13 3.93 0.79
CA ARG A 290 5.40 4.58 2.09
C ARG A 290 6.86 4.40 2.51
N PHE A 291 7.77 4.97 1.73
CA PHE A 291 9.23 4.82 1.87
C PHE A 291 9.75 5.10 3.29
N ASN A 292 9.20 6.13 3.93
CA ASN A 292 9.53 6.51 5.31
C ASN A 292 9.29 5.37 6.31
N ILE A 293 8.18 4.64 6.15
CA ILE A 293 7.83 3.50 7.02
C ILE A 293 8.77 2.32 6.74
N LEU A 294 9.06 2.05 5.47
CA LEU A 294 9.94 0.94 5.08
C LEU A 294 11.38 1.15 5.57
N MET A 295 11.86 2.41 5.61
CA MET A 295 13.15 2.75 6.22
C MET A 295 13.14 2.46 7.73
N CYS A 296 12.07 2.80 8.45
CA CYS A 296 11.94 2.44 9.87
C CYS A 296 11.89 0.92 10.06
N CYS A 297 11.22 0.17 9.18
CA CYS A 297 11.21 -1.30 9.22
C CYS A 297 12.62 -1.86 9.02
N ALA A 298 13.38 -1.33 8.05
CA ALA A 298 14.75 -1.74 7.79
C ALA A 298 15.63 -1.55 9.03
N TYR A 299 15.57 -0.38 9.68
CA TYR A 299 16.28 -0.15 10.94
C TYR A 299 15.85 -1.12 12.03
N ALA A 300 14.55 -1.25 12.29
CA ALA A 300 14.05 -2.03 13.42
C ALA A 300 14.33 -3.54 13.31
N LEU A 301 14.39 -4.07 12.08
CA LEU A 301 14.60 -5.49 11.79
C LEU A 301 16.08 -5.86 11.60
N PHE A 302 16.87 -4.98 10.98
CA PHE A 302 18.28 -5.29 10.65
C PHE A 302 19.27 -4.62 11.59
N GLY A 303 18.92 -3.49 12.19
CA GLY A 303 19.76 -2.74 13.13
C GLY A 303 20.89 -1.95 12.46
N ASP A 304 21.51 -2.50 11.41
CA ASP A 304 22.61 -1.87 10.68
C ASP A 304 22.44 -1.99 9.15
N VAL A 305 23.20 -1.16 8.42
CA VAL A 305 23.08 -1.01 6.97
C VAL A 305 23.67 -2.18 6.21
N GLU A 306 24.71 -2.82 6.72
CA GLU A 306 25.36 -3.94 6.03
C GLU A 306 24.48 -5.19 6.09
N SER A 307 23.91 -5.50 7.26
CA SER A 307 22.89 -6.54 7.41
C SER A 307 21.69 -6.31 6.49
N TYR A 308 21.21 -5.06 6.37
CA TYR A 308 20.14 -4.72 5.44
C TYR A 308 20.57 -4.89 3.97
N ARG A 309 21.76 -4.40 3.62
CA ARG A 309 22.35 -4.49 2.28
C ARG A 309 22.47 -5.93 1.82
N GLU A 310 23.04 -6.81 2.63
CA GLU A 310 23.19 -8.23 2.32
C GLU A 310 21.85 -8.91 1.99
N ALA A 311 20.77 -8.49 2.67
CA ALA A 311 19.45 -9.06 2.46
C ALA A 311 18.75 -8.55 1.19
N VAL A 312 19.07 -7.35 0.70
CA VAL A 312 18.34 -6.70 -0.42
C VAL A 312 19.16 -6.50 -1.69
N GLU A 313 20.47 -6.37 -1.59
CA GLU A 313 21.36 -6.10 -2.72
C GLU A 313 21.83 -7.42 -3.33
N LYS A 314 20.96 -8.00 -4.17
CA LYS A 314 21.34 -9.16 -4.99
C LYS A 314 22.19 -8.70 -6.17
N GLN A 315 23.23 -9.46 -6.52
CA GLN A 315 24.04 -9.22 -7.72
C GLN A 315 23.20 -9.50 -8.99
N GLY A 316 22.36 -8.54 -9.38
CA GLY A 316 21.68 -8.55 -10.66
C GLY A 316 22.59 -7.99 -11.75
N LYS A 317 22.68 -8.69 -12.89
CA LYS A 317 23.19 -8.09 -14.13
C LYS A 317 22.12 -7.12 -14.63
N TYR A 318 22.48 -5.85 -14.75
CA TYR A 318 21.67 -4.86 -15.46
C TYR A 318 22.11 -4.83 -16.92
N ILE A 319 21.17 -4.70 -17.86
CA ILE A 319 21.46 -4.74 -19.29
C ILE A 319 21.45 -3.31 -19.81
N VAL A 320 22.60 -2.82 -20.26
CA VAL A 320 22.69 -1.53 -20.92
C VAL A 320 22.65 -1.76 -22.43
N PRO A 321 21.72 -1.13 -23.17
CA PRO A 321 21.66 -1.31 -24.62
C PRO A 321 22.96 -0.91 -25.31
N GLU A 322 23.27 -1.59 -26.42
CA GLU A 322 24.54 -1.43 -27.15
C GLU A 322 24.87 0.01 -27.52
N GLY A 323 23.86 0.87 -27.74
CA GLY A 323 24.04 2.30 -28.05
C GLY A 323 24.58 3.16 -26.91
N TYR A 324 24.75 2.63 -25.70
CA TYR A 324 25.18 3.38 -24.52
C TYR A 324 26.44 2.78 -23.89
N THR A 325 27.20 3.62 -23.18
CA THR A 325 28.29 3.21 -22.29
C THR A 325 28.02 3.72 -20.88
N VAL A 326 28.23 2.87 -19.88
CA VAL A 326 28.17 3.28 -18.46
C VAL A 326 29.46 4.00 -18.11
N VAL A 327 29.33 5.23 -17.62
CA VAL A 327 30.44 6.08 -17.18
C VAL A 327 30.64 5.94 -15.66
N ASP A 328 29.54 5.93 -14.91
CA ASP A 328 29.53 5.80 -13.45
C ASP A 328 28.26 5.04 -13.01
N LYS A 329 28.31 4.40 -11.84
CA LYS A 329 27.16 3.75 -11.21
C LYS A 329 27.14 4.09 -9.72
N ARG A 330 25.99 4.61 -9.26
CA ARG A 330 25.70 4.92 -7.86
C ARG A 330 24.34 4.36 -7.49
N GLY A 331 24.36 3.15 -6.93
CA GLY A 331 23.15 2.39 -6.63
C GLY A 331 22.34 2.10 -7.89
N VAL A 332 21.06 2.51 -7.89
CA VAL A 332 20.16 2.34 -9.05
C VAL A 332 20.39 3.37 -10.16
N ILE A 333 21.20 4.40 -9.91
CA ILE A 333 21.47 5.50 -10.86
C ILE A 333 22.74 5.18 -11.64
N LEU A 334 22.64 5.23 -12.96
CA LEU A 334 23.75 5.13 -13.90
C LEU A 334 24.00 6.50 -14.52
N GLU A 335 25.27 6.87 -14.66
CA GLU A 335 25.68 7.90 -15.60
C GLU A 335 25.96 7.22 -16.95
N LEU A 336 25.18 7.56 -17.98
CA LEU A 336 25.26 6.95 -19.30
C LEU A 336 25.76 7.96 -20.31
N LYS A 337 26.64 7.51 -21.21
CA LYS A 337 27.02 8.25 -22.41
C LYS A 337 26.42 7.58 -23.63
N HIS A 338 25.65 8.35 -24.41
CA HIS A 338 25.10 7.88 -25.68
C HIS A 338 26.21 7.88 -26.74
N LYS A 339 26.48 6.73 -27.36
CA LYS A 339 27.59 6.57 -28.32
C LYS A 339 27.42 7.45 -29.56
N ALA A 340 26.20 7.61 -30.06
CA ALA A 340 25.95 8.33 -31.32
C ALA A 340 26.10 9.86 -31.18
N CYS A 341 25.50 10.47 -30.16
CA CYS A 341 25.56 11.94 -29.98
C CYS A 341 26.57 12.40 -28.92
N GLY A 342 27.21 11.48 -28.19
CA GLY A 342 28.19 11.79 -27.15
C GLY A 342 27.63 12.38 -25.85
N THR A 343 26.31 12.60 -25.75
CA THR A 343 25.67 13.19 -24.57
C THR A 343 25.78 12.26 -23.37
N THR A 344 26.22 12.80 -22.23
CA THR A 344 26.23 12.12 -20.93
C THR A 344 25.02 12.56 -20.09
N PHE A 345 24.33 11.63 -19.45
CA PHE A 345 23.14 11.90 -18.64
C PHE A 345 22.90 10.79 -17.60
N ALA A 346 22.23 11.13 -16.50
CA ALA A 346 21.82 10.14 -15.50
C ALA A 346 20.51 9.44 -15.89
N ALA A 347 20.42 8.14 -15.63
CA ALA A 347 19.22 7.34 -15.80
C ALA A 347 19.26 6.11 -14.88
N THR A 348 18.15 5.39 -14.74
CA THR A 348 18.19 4.03 -14.18
C THR A 348 18.31 3.02 -15.33
N ALA A 349 18.95 1.88 -15.08
CA ALA A 349 19.05 0.80 -16.08
C ALA A 349 17.67 0.41 -16.60
N TYR A 350 16.76 0.14 -15.66
CA TYR A 350 15.38 -0.22 -15.93
C TYR A 350 14.62 0.86 -16.72
N GLY A 351 14.91 2.15 -16.52
CA GLY A 351 14.30 3.23 -17.30
C GLY A 351 14.67 3.14 -18.79
N ILE A 352 15.95 2.89 -19.09
CA ILE A 352 16.42 2.74 -20.47
C ILE A 352 15.86 1.46 -21.11
N GLU A 353 15.88 0.34 -20.38
CA GLU A 353 15.26 -0.91 -20.80
C GLU A 353 13.76 -0.75 -21.09
N SER A 354 13.07 0.12 -20.34
CA SER A 354 11.63 0.39 -20.50
C SER A 354 11.29 1.35 -21.65
N GLY A 355 12.28 1.80 -22.43
CA GLY A 355 12.06 2.64 -23.62
C GLY A 355 12.47 4.10 -23.50
N TRP A 356 12.95 4.56 -22.33
CA TRP A 356 13.59 5.87 -22.26
C TRP A 356 14.89 5.88 -23.06
N SER A 357 15.13 6.96 -23.81
CA SER A 357 16.35 7.14 -24.59
C SER A 357 17.09 8.41 -24.20
N CYS A 358 18.27 8.62 -24.80
CA CYS A 358 19.08 9.81 -24.61
C CYS A 358 18.23 11.10 -24.65
N PRO A 359 18.29 11.98 -23.63
CA PRO A 359 17.48 13.20 -23.59
C PRO A 359 17.78 14.19 -24.73
N CYS A 360 18.94 14.05 -25.39
CA CYS A 360 19.27 14.83 -26.58
C CYS A 360 18.65 14.27 -27.88
N CYS A 361 18.36 12.97 -27.94
CA CYS A 361 17.95 12.27 -29.17
C CYS A 361 16.54 11.66 -29.08
N ILE A 362 15.88 11.77 -27.92
CA ILE A 362 14.54 11.24 -27.71
C ILE A 362 13.55 11.93 -28.65
N GLU A 363 12.56 11.16 -29.07
CA GLU A 363 11.42 11.65 -29.86
C GLU A 363 10.76 12.86 -29.16
N LYS A 364 10.15 13.75 -29.93
CA LYS A 364 9.46 14.93 -29.37
C LYS A 364 7.99 14.66 -29.07
N ASP A 365 7.39 13.68 -29.73
CA ASP A 365 6.00 13.31 -29.51
C ASP A 365 5.86 12.46 -28.23
N GLU A 366 5.20 13.00 -27.21
CA GLU A 366 4.98 12.30 -25.94
C GLU A 366 4.12 11.04 -26.07
N GLY A 367 3.19 11.01 -27.02
CA GLY A 367 2.35 9.85 -27.31
C GLY A 367 3.17 8.70 -27.85
N GLU A 368 4.01 8.95 -28.85
CA GLU A 368 4.88 7.92 -29.44
C GLU A 368 5.89 7.37 -28.42
N ILE A 369 6.46 8.24 -27.58
CA ILE A 369 7.35 7.82 -26.49
C ILE A 369 6.59 6.89 -25.52
N PHE A 370 5.37 7.27 -25.14
CA PHE A 370 4.56 6.51 -24.19
C PHE A 370 4.10 5.15 -24.76
N ASP A 371 3.67 5.12 -26.01
CA ASP A 371 3.27 3.90 -26.71
C ASP A 371 4.44 2.92 -26.80
N LYS A 372 5.63 3.44 -27.13
CA LYS A 372 6.87 2.65 -27.08
C LYS A 372 7.14 2.11 -25.68
N MET A 373 6.98 2.93 -24.63
CA MET A 373 7.20 2.49 -23.25
C MET A 373 6.24 1.40 -22.81
N ILE A 374 4.94 1.54 -23.08
CA ILE A 374 3.95 0.51 -22.76
C ILE A 374 4.27 -0.76 -23.52
N ARG A 375 4.51 -0.66 -24.83
CA ARG A 375 4.79 -1.83 -25.68
C ARG A 375 6.00 -2.60 -25.17
N ILE A 376 7.10 -1.92 -24.84
CA ILE A 376 8.32 -2.55 -24.33
C ILE A 376 8.07 -3.10 -22.92
N SER A 377 7.58 -2.27 -22.00
CA SER A 377 7.43 -2.62 -20.59
C SER A 377 6.41 -3.71 -20.32
N SER A 378 5.43 -3.88 -21.22
CA SER A 378 4.38 -4.91 -21.18
C SER A 378 4.62 -6.07 -22.14
N ASN A 379 5.72 -6.05 -22.89
CA ASN A 379 6.00 -7.00 -23.98
C ASN A 379 4.81 -7.17 -24.94
N GLY A 380 4.22 -6.05 -25.36
CA GLY A 380 3.07 -6.00 -26.26
C GLY A 380 1.72 -6.39 -25.66
N ARG A 381 1.64 -6.74 -24.36
CA ARG A 381 0.37 -7.11 -23.72
C ARG A 381 -0.64 -5.96 -23.72
N PHE A 382 -0.17 -4.75 -23.42
CA PHE A 382 -1.03 -3.58 -23.30
C PHE A 382 -0.80 -2.64 -24.47
N THR A 383 -1.88 -2.02 -24.94
CA THR A 383 -1.83 -0.87 -25.84
C THR A 383 -2.85 0.16 -25.43
N THR A 384 -2.76 1.35 -26.01
CA THR A 384 -3.75 2.40 -25.86
C THR A 384 -3.83 3.18 -27.17
N ASN A 385 -5.05 3.65 -27.50
CA ASN A 385 -5.27 4.62 -28.57
C ASN A 385 -5.57 6.02 -27.99
N ALA A 386 -5.57 6.15 -26.66
CA ALA A 386 -5.86 7.40 -25.98
C ALA A 386 -4.59 8.25 -25.87
N LYS A 387 -4.74 9.57 -26.10
CA LYS A 387 -3.63 10.51 -25.92
C LYS A 387 -3.23 10.57 -24.44
N LEU A 388 -1.92 10.54 -24.17
CA LEU A 388 -1.41 10.71 -22.81
C LEU A 388 -1.73 12.13 -22.30
N THR A 389 -2.54 12.21 -21.27
CA THR A 389 -2.87 13.45 -20.56
C THR A 389 -2.12 13.60 -19.23
N GLY A 390 -1.59 12.51 -18.70
CA GLY A 390 -0.75 12.49 -17.50
C GLY A 390 -0.68 11.13 -16.82
N TRP A 391 0.34 10.92 -15.96
CA TRP A 391 0.60 9.61 -15.31
C TRP A 391 -0.48 9.11 -14.35
N LYS A 392 -1.27 10.04 -13.81
CA LYS A 392 -2.31 9.77 -12.81
C LYS A 392 -3.73 9.90 -13.37
N ASP A 393 -3.85 10.34 -14.61
CA ASP A 393 -5.13 10.48 -15.26
C ASP A 393 -5.56 9.11 -15.78
N LYS A 394 -6.84 8.81 -15.58
CA LYS A 394 -7.39 7.53 -16.04
C LYS A 394 -7.57 7.61 -17.56
N MET A 395 -7.14 6.57 -18.25
CA MET A 395 -7.34 6.39 -19.68
C MET A 395 -7.66 4.92 -19.99
N GLU A 396 -8.17 4.69 -21.18
CA GLU A 396 -8.52 3.36 -21.66
C GLU A 396 -7.27 2.64 -22.19
N PHE A 397 -7.14 1.37 -21.82
CA PHE A 397 -6.11 0.46 -22.28
C PHE A 397 -6.77 -0.82 -22.79
N PHE A 398 -6.16 -1.46 -23.77
CA PHE A 398 -6.57 -2.78 -24.24
C PHE A 398 -5.58 -3.84 -23.73
N ASP A 399 -6.08 -4.90 -23.07
CA ASP A 399 -5.28 -6.06 -22.67
C ASP A 399 -5.42 -7.17 -23.71
N TYR A 400 -4.43 -7.34 -24.57
CA TYR A 400 -4.43 -8.38 -25.61
C TYR A 400 -4.51 -9.81 -25.04
N ARG A 401 -4.15 -10.02 -23.77
CA ARG A 401 -4.30 -11.35 -23.13
C ARG A 401 -5.74 -11.64 -22.74
N ARG A 402 -6.54 -10.61 -22.42
CA ARG A 402 -7.94 -10.77 -21.99
C ARG A 402 -8.94 -10.47 -23.10
N GLY A 403 -8.51 -9.81 -24.17
CA GLY A 403 -9.37 -9.38 -25.26
C GLY A 403 -10.35 -8.28 -24.87
N GLU A 404 -10.09 -7.56 -23.77
CA GLU A 404 -10.99 -6.55 -23.22
C GLU A 404 -10.28 -5.21 -23.01
N SER A 405 -11.06 -4.12 -23.14
CA SER A 405 -10.66 -2.79 -22.70
C SER A 405 -10.84 -2.65 -21.18
N PHE A 406 -9.94 -1.90 -20.55
CA PHE A 406 -10.07 -1.52 -19.15
C PHE A 406 -9.58 -0.09 -18.92
N VAL A 407 -10.09 0.55 -17.87
CA VAL A 407 -9.72 1.93 -17.51
C VAL A 407 -8.79 1.91 -16.31
N ASN A 408 -7.60 2.51 -16.46
CA ASN A 408 -6.64 2.65 -15.37
C ASN A 408 -5.75 3.87 -15.60
N THR A 409 -4.76 4.13 -14.73
CA THR A 409 -3.76 5.19 -14.97
C THR A 409 -2.50 4.59 -15.61
N PRO A 410 -1.77 5.35 -16.46
CA PRO A 410 -0.46 4.94 -17.00
C PRO A 410 0.48 4.34 -15.96
N TYR A 411 0.58 5.00 -14.80
CA TYR A 411 1.44 4.57 -13.71
C TYR A 411 1.05 3.19 -13.16
N GLN A 412 -0.25 2.92 -13.01
CA GLN A 412 -0.70 1.63 -12.52
C GLN A 412 -0.51 0.53 -13.56
N VAL A 413 -0.77 0.80 -14.85
CA VAL A 413 -0.59 -0.18 -15.93
C VAL A 413 0.86 -0.65 -16.01
N LEU A 414 1.84 0.25 -15.93
CA LEU A 414 3.25 -0.14 -15.93
C LEU A 414 3.67 -0.93 -14.69
N LYS A 415 2.99 -0.73 -13.54
CA LYS A 415 3.20 -1.53 -12.32
C LYS A 415 2.48 -2.89 -12.36
N MET A 416 1.45 -3.04 -13.19
CA MET A 416 0.69 -4.27 -13.34
C MET A 416 1.41 -5.34 -14.16
N VAL A 417 2.58 -5.05 -14.74
CA VAL A 417 3.38 -6.03 -15.48
C VAL A 417 4.38 -6.71 -14.52
N PRO A 418 4.22 -8.01 -14.21
CA PRO A 418 5.23 -8.82 -13.54
C PRO A 418 6.58 -8.78 -14.26
N ASP A 419 7.66 -8.80 -13.49
CA ASP A 419 9.02 -8.86 -14.02
C ASP A 419 9.23 -10.10 -14.92
N ASP A 420 8.53 -11.21 -14.67
CA ASP A 420 8.61 -12.44 -15.49
C ASP A 420 8.01 -12.27 -16.90
N ILE A 421 6.95 -11.46 -17.04
CA ILE A 421 6.36 -11.12 -18.36
C ILE A 421 7.29 -10.17 -19.13
N ARG A 422 8.01 -9.31 -18.41
CA ARG A 422 8.92 -8.30 -18.96
C ARG A 422 10.26 -8.89 -19.41
N ASN A 423 10.77 -9.89 -18.71
CA ASN A 423 12.02 -10.58 -19.03
C ASN A 423 11.86 -11.72 -20.05
N GLY A 424 10.66 -11.92 -20.59
CA GLY A 424 10.36 -13.03 -21.50
C GLY A 424 10.41 -14.42 -20.83
N THR A 425 10.53 -14.49 -19.50
CA THR A 425 10.58 -15.73 -18.71
C THR A 425 9.20 -16.21 -18.25
N CYS A 426 8.14 -15.53 -18.68
CA CYS A 426 6.79 -16.07 -18.64
C CYS A 426 6.72 -17.21 -19.67
N GLU A 427 7.35 -18.34 -19.35
CA GLU A 427 6.95 -19.63 -19.85
C GLU A 427 5.49 -19.79 -19.44
N THR A 428 4.57 -19.61 -20.39
CA THR A 428 3.34 -20.38 -20.33
C THR A 428 3.80 -21.83 -20.33
N THR A 429 3.85 -22.48 -19.17
CA THR A 429 4.16 -23.90 -19.07
C THR A 429 3.31 -24.61 -20.13
N PRO A 430 3.91 -25.27 -21.14
CA PRO A 430 3.14 -25.81 -22.25
C PRO A 430 2.02 -26.72 -21.77
N PHE A 431 0.90 -26.76 -22.50
CA PHE A 431 -0.27 -27.58 -22.14
C PHE A 431 0.13 -29.01 -21.75
N ASP A 432 1.05 -29.61 -22.51
CA ASP A 432 1.51 -30.99 -22.30
C ASP A 432 2.20 -31.18 -20.94
N GLU A 433 2.98 -30.21 -20.48
CA GLU A 433 3.64 -30.27 -19.18
C GLU A 433 2.63 -30.12 -18.03
N VAL A 434 1.64 -29.22 -18.19
CA VAL A 434 0.57 -29.03 -17.20
C VAL A 434 -0.32 -30.27 -17.15
N ALA A 435 -0.68 -30.85 -18.30
CA ALA A 435 -1.48 -32.05 -18.43
C ALA A 435 -0.78 -33.27 -17.81
N ALA A 436 0.52 -33.45 -18.09
CA ALA A 436 1.34 -34.50 -17.47
C ALA A 436 1.39 -34.35 -15.94
N LYS A 437 1.51 -33.12 -15.44
CA LYS A 437 1.51 -32.85 -14.00
C LYS A 437 0.15 -33.07 -13.36
N VAL A 438 -0.96 -32.68 -13.99
CA VAL A 438 -2.32 -33.00 -13.51
C VAL A 438 -2.54 -34.51 -13.44
N ARG A 439 -2.13 -35.25 -14.48
CA ARG A 439 -2.13 -36.72 -14.52
C ARG A 439 -1.31 -37.35 -13.39
N SER A 440 -0.20 -36.73 -12.98
CA SER A 440 0.63 -37.25 -11.88
C SER A 440 -0.07 -37.25 -10.51
N TYR A 441 -1.12 -36.45 -10.33
CA TYR A 441 -1.88 -36.37 -9.08
C TYR A 441 -3.03 -37.40 -8.98
N GLY A 442 -3.20 -38.25 -9.99
CA GLY A 442 -4.18 -39.34 -9.97
C GLY A 442 -4.99 -39.42 -11.26
N PRO A 443 -6.21 -40.00 -11.23
CA PRO A 443 -7.06 -40.18 -12.40
C PRO A 443 -7.73 -38.86 -12.80
N PHE A 444 -6.92 -37.85 -13.12
CA PHE A 444 -7.35 -36.54 -13.57
C PHE A 444 -6.81 -36.27 -14.97
N THR A 445 -7.67 -35.75 -15.84
CA THR A 445 -7.35 -35.31 -17.18
C THR A 445 -7.59 -33.82 -17.30
N LEU A 446 -6.63 -33.10 -17.87
CA LEU A 446 -6.75 -31.68 -18.16
C LEU A 446 -7.42 -31.52 -19.52
N SER A 447 -8.59 -30.88 -19.56
CA SER A 447 -9.38 -30.70 -20.79
C SER A 447 -9.00 -29.42 -21.52
N SER A 448 -8.68 -28.33 -20.79
CA SER A 448 -8.22 -27.08 -21.38
C SER A 448 -7.24 -26.34 -20.48
N TYR A 449 -6.22 -25.74 -21.10
CA TYR A 449 -5.27 -24.83 -20.46
C TYR A 449 -4.76 -23.82 -21.49
N THR A 450 -4.98 -22.55 -21.19
CA THR A 450 -4.58 -21.40 -22.03
C THR A 450 -3.34 -20.72 -21.46
N ASN A 451 -3.36 -20.42 -20.15
CA ASN A 451 -2.25 -19.89 -19.36
C ASN A 451 -2.50 -20.06 -17.84
N GLY A 452 -1.46 -19.93 -17.01
CA GLY A 452 -1.53 -20.19 -15.56
C GLY A 452 -2.35 -19.19 -14.70
N ILE A 453 -3.14 -18.31 -15.34
CA ILE A 453 -3.94 -17.27 -14.68
C ILE A 453 -5.44 -17.58 -14.73
N GLU A 454 -5.91 -18.24 -15.79
CA GLU A 454 -7.29 -18.68 -15.96
C GLU A 454 -7.59 -19.98 -15.19
N ASP A 455 -8.87 -20.23 -14.91
CA ASP A 455 -9.31 -21.49 -14.34
C ASP A 455 -9.14 -22.59 -15.38
N VAL A 456 -8.58 -23.72 -14.96
CA VAL A 456 -8.40 -24.90 -15.82
C VAL A 456 -9.58 -25.81 -15.69
N VAL A 457 -9.96 -26.46 -16.79
CA VAL A 457 -11.00 -27.48 -16.80
C VAL A 457 -10.34 -28.84 -16.59
N ILE A 458 -10.69 -29.52 -15.51
CA ILE A 458 -10.14 -30.83 -15.12
C ILE A 458 -11.29 -31.83 -15.01
N THR A 459 -11.12 -32.98 -15.65
CA THR A 459 -12.01 -34.13 -15.53
C THR A 459 -11.42 -35.15 -14.57
N HIS A 460 -12.20 -35.67 -13.63
CA HIS A 460 -11.81 -36.82 -12.82
C HIS A 460 -12.27 -38.12 -13.50
N ASP A 461 -11.35 -38.86 -14.10
CA ASP A 461 -11.61 -40.02 -14.96
C ASP A 461 -12.46 -41.09 -14.24
N THR A 462 -12.32 -41.23 -12.92
CA THR A 462 -13.05 -42.25 -12.14
C THR A 462 -14.53 -41.94 -12.00
N CYS A 463 -14.90 -40.67 -11.81
CA CYS A 463 -16.32 -40.29 -11.62
C CYS A 463 -16.91 -39.54 -12.82
N GLY A 464 -16.10 -39.26 -13.84
CA GLY A 464 -16.49 -38.52 -15.04
C GLY A 464 -16.79 -37.04 -14.82
N HIS A 465 -16.66 -36.53 -13.60
CA HIS A 465 -17.01 -35.15 -13.29
C HIS A 465 -15.94 -34.17 -13.77
N GLU A 466 -16.38 -33.19 -14.55
CA GLU A 466 -15.59 -32.06 -15.02
C GLU A 466 -15.81 -30.85 -14.11
N PHE A 467 -14.72 -30.22 -13.67
CA PHE A 467 -14.75 -29.06 -12.79
C PHE A 467 -13.68 -28.04 -13.17
N SER A 468 -13.96 -26.77 -12.90
CA SER A 468 -13.08 -25.64 -13.23
C SER A 468 -12.48 -25.02 -11.97
N GLU A 469 -11.15 -24.87 -11.91
CA GLU A 469 -10.45 -24.21 -10.79
C GLU A 469 -9.07 -23.70 -11.24
N ARG A 470 -8.48 -22.72 -10.53
CA ARG A 470 -7.10 -22.30 -10.79
C ARG A 470 -6.11 -23.44 -10.64
N ILE A 471 -5.19 -23.58 -11.62
CA ILE A 471 -4.21 -24.68 -11.64
C ILE A 471 -3.35 -24.78 -10.37
N HIS A 472 -2.95 -23.64 -9.80
CA HIS A 472 -2.16 -23.61 -8.56
C HIS A 472 -2.97 -23.98 -7.31
N ALA A 473 -4.30 -23.80 -7.34
CA ALA A 473 -5.18 -24.20 -6.26
C ALA A 473 -5.39 -25.72 -6.29
N PHE A 474 -5.58 -26.29 -7.50
CA PHE A 474 -5.60 -27.74 -7.72
C PHE A 474 -4.31 -28.42 -7.24
N TYR A 475 -3.12 -27.93 -7.61
CA TYR A 475 -1.85 -28.54 -7.16
C TYR A 475 -1.68 -28.57 -5.65
N LYS A 476 -2.25 -27.61 -4.93
CA LYS A 476 -2.21 -27.59 -3.46
C LYS A 476 -3.15 -28.63 -2.85
N LYS A 477 -4.27 -28.93 -3.51
CA LYS A 477 -5.32 -29.83 -3.01
C LYS A 477 -5.98 -30.60 -4.16
N PRO A 478 -5.28 -31.58 -4.76
CA PRO A 478 -5.75 -32.25 -5.98
C PRO A 478 -6.82 -33.28 -5.63
N ARG A 479 -8.08 -32.85 -5.61
CA ARG A 479 -9.24 -33.70 -5.28
C ARG A 479 -10.45 -33.29 -6.12
N CYS A 480 -11.22 -34.29 -6.57
CA CYS A 480 -12.49 -34.04 -7.22
C CYS A 480 -13.52 -33.49 -6.20
N PRO A 481 -14.20 -32.36 -6.49
CA PRO A 481 -15.24 -31.80 -5.61
C PRO A 481 -16.39 -32.77 -5.35
N VAL A 482 -16.83 -33.52 -6.38
CA VAL A 482 -17.93 -34.49 -6.29
C VAL A 482 -17.54 -35.71 -5.45
N CYS A 483 -16.36 -36.29 -5.67
CA CYS A 483 -15.90 -37.43 -4.86
C CYS A 483 -15.67 -37.06 -3.39
N LYS A 484 -15.34 -35.79 -3.11
CA LYS A 484 -15.25 -35.27 -1.75
C LYS A 484 -16.62 -35.18 -1.07
N ILE A 485 -17.67 -34.81 -1.80
CA ILE A 485 -19.04 -34.66 -1.28
C ILE A 485 -19.71 -36.02 -0.99
N ARG A 486 -19.39 -37.07 -1.77
CA ARG A 486 -19.85 -38.46 -1.51
C ARG A 486 -19.44 -39.03 -0.12
N GLN A 487 -18.70 -38.28 0.70
CA GLN A 487 -18.37 -38.62 2.09
C GLN A 487 -19.36 -38.07 3.14
N ASP A 488 -20.27 -37.13 2.84
CA ASP A 488 -21.33 -36.68 3.77
C ASP A 488 -22.58 -37.59 3.66
N LYS A 489 -22.41 -38.89 4.00
CA LYS A 489 -23.42 -39.96 3.85
C LYS A 489 -24.78 -39.67 4.50
N TRP A 490 -24.83 -38.80 5.50
CA TRP A 490 -26.06 -38.52 6.24
C TRP A 490 -27.08 -37.70 5.46
N LEU A 491 -26.64 -36.75 4.61
CA LEU A 491 -27.56 -35.90 3.84
C LEU A 491 -28.19 -36.68 2.69
N LEU A 492 -27.42 -37.56 2.05
CA LEU A 492 -27.91 -38.54 1.09
C LEU A 492 -29.05 -39.37 1.69
N ARG A 493 -28.79 -39.95 2.87
CA ARG A 493 -29.76 -40.75 3.62
C ARG A 493 -30.99 -39.94 4.04
N PHE A 494 -30.82 -38.69 4.46
CA PHE A 494 -31.90 -37.82 4.89
C PHE A 494 -32.86 -37.45 3.74
N VAL A 495 -32.34 -37.16 2.55
CA VAL A 495 -33.16 -36.92 1.34
C VAL A 495 -33.96 -38.17 1.00
N GLU A 496 -33.32 -39.33 0.99
CA GLU A 496 -33.98 -40.60 0.68
C GLU A 496 -35.05 -40.98 1.72
N GLU A 497 -34.79 -40.80 3.02
CA GLU A 497 -35.78 -41.11 4.07
C GLU A 497 -36.98 -40.16 4.03
N ARG A 498 -36.76 -38.84 3.85
CA ARG A 498 -37.83 -37.84 3.81
C ARG A 498 -38.69 -37.92 2.56
N THR A 499 -38.11 -38.32 1.43
CA THR A 499 -38.82 -38.43 0.15
C THR A 499 -39.37 -39.83 -0.10
N SER A 500 -39.34 -40.73 0.90
CA SER A 500 -39.71 -42.14 0.73
C SER A 500 -38.95 -42.83 -0.42
N ARG A 501 -37.68 -42.47 -0.61
CA ARG A 501 -36.75 -42.90 -1.67
C ARG A 501 -37.18 -42.55 -3.09
N GLN A 502 -38.11 -41.60 -3.24
CA GLN A 502 -38.48 -41.08 -4.55
C GLN A 502 -37.33 -40.31 -5.20
N TYR A 503 -36.50 -39.62 -4.40
CA TYR A 503 -35.35 -38.88 -4.91
C TYR A 503 -34.05 -39.34 -4.24
N SER A 504 -32.97 -39.44 -5.03
CA SER A 504 -31.62 -39.67 -4.52
C SER A 504 -30.72 -38.48 -4.89
N LEU A 505 -29.94 -37.99 -3.92
CA LEU A 505 -29.06 -36.85 -4.08
C LEU A 505 -27.75 -37.29 -4.77
N LEU A 506 -27.50 -36.80 -5.98
CA LEU A 506 -26.30 -37.15 -6.74
C LEU A 506 -25.09 -36.28 -6.36
N GLY A 507 -25.33 -35.01 -6.00
CA GLY A 507 -24.28 -34.08 -5.61
C GLY A 507 -24.73 -32.62 -5.50
N PHE A 508 -23.76 -31.71 -5.42
CA PHE A 508 -23.98 -30.26 -5.51
C PHE A 508 -23.07 -29.67 -6.60
N HIS A 509 -23.61 -28.74 -7.38
CA HIS A 509 -22.87 -27.89 -8.29
C HIS A 509 -23.11 -26.43 -7.90
N ASN A 510 -22.07 -25.74 -7.45
CA ASN A 510 -22.19 -24.43 -6.77
C ASN A 510 -23.20 -24.48 -5.61
N ASP A 511 -24.26 -23.67 -5.66
CA ASP A 511 -25.33 -23.63 -4.67
C ASP A 511 -26.56 -24.49 -5.06
N GLU A 512 -26.49 -25.29 -6.14
CA GLU A 512 -27.59 -26.16 -6.59
C GLU A 512 -27.31 -27.63 -6.25
N ALA A 513 -28.34 -28.32 -5.76
CA ALA A 513 -28.36 -29.75 -5.53
C ALA A 513 -28.88 -30.49 -6.77
N GLU A 514 -28.22 -31.58 -7.14
CA GLU A 514 -28.61 -32.45 -8.25
C GLU A 514 -29.34 -33.69 -7.71
N LEU A 515 -30.61 -33.86 -8.09
CA LEU A 515 -31.46 -34.96 -7.64
C LEU A 515 -31.83 -35.87 -8.81
N LEU A 516 -31.78 -37.19 -8.57
CA LEU A 516 -32.35 -38.20 -9.45
C LEU A 516 -33.74 -38.58 -8.95
N ASP A 517 -34.76 -38.40 -9.77
CA ASP A 517 -36.09 -38.99 -9.54
C ASP A 517 -36.04 -40.49 -9.88
N MET A 518 -36.30 -41.33 -8.89
CA MET A 518 -36.24 -42.78 -9.00
C MET A 518 -37.43 -43.37 -9.77
N ASN A 519 -38.53 -42.61 -9.89
CA ASN A 519 -39.73 -43.01 -10.64
C ASN A 519 -39.59 -42.67 -12.13
N THR A 520 -39.11 -41.46 -12.46
CA THR A 520 -38.99 -41.00 -13.86
C THR A 520 -37.61 -41.24 -14.48
N ARG A 521 -36.58 -41.50 -13.65
CA ARG A 521 -35.15 -41.59 -14.03
C ARG A 521 -34.56 -40.26 -14.53
N GLU A 522 -35.26 -39.15 -14.35
CA GLU A 522 -34.79 -37.83 -14.77
C GLU A 522 -33.96 -37.16 -13.66
N VAL A 523 -32.97 -36.39 -14.09
CA VAL A 523 -32.13 -35.58 -13.20
C VAL A 523 -32.59 -34.14 -13.27
N PHE A 524 -32.78 -33.51 -12.11
CA PHE A 524 -33.11 -32.10 -12.03
C PHE A 524 -32.32 -31.41 -10.94
N HIS A 525 -32.20 -30.09 -11.09
CA HIS A 525 -31.45 -29.24 -10.19
C HIS A 525 -32.38 -28.41 -9.32
N ILE A 526 -32.04 -28.28 -8.05
CA ILE A 526 -32.76 -27.45 -7.10
C ILE A 526 -31.75 -26.70 -6.23
N ASP A 527 -31.92 -25.39 -6.10
CA ASP A 527 -31.12 -24.58 -5.18
C ASP A 527 -31.08 -25.22 -3.78
N LYS A 528 -29.90 -25.25 -3.17
CA LYS A 528 -29.65 -25.93 -1.89
C LYS A 528 -30.51 -25.40 -0.75
N LYS A 529 -30.82 -24.09 -0.74
CA LYS A 529 -31.75 -23.52 0.25
C LYS A 529 -33.17 -24.00 -0.02
N ASN A 530 -33.59 -24.04 -1.28
CA ASN A 530 -34.90 -24.57 -1.68
C ASN A 530 -35.06 -26.08 -1.42
N LEU A 531 -34.00 -26.88 -1.60
CA LEU A 531 -33.97 -28.30 -1.23
C LEU A 531 -34.22 -28.47 0.28
N LEU A 532 -33.44 -27.75 1.10
CA LEU A 532 -33.55 -27.84 2.56
C LEU A 532 -34.90 -27.34 3.06
N LYS A 533 -35.43 -26.26 2.47
CA LYS A 533 -36.78 -25.77 2.72
C LYS A 533 -37.84 -26.84 2.44
N SER A 534 -37.74 -27.50 1.29
CA SER A 534 -38.68 -28.54 0.87
C SER A 534 -38.63 -29.80 1.76
N LEU A 535 -37.46 -30.09 2.35
CA LEU A 535 -37.28 -31.20 3.28
C LEU A 535 -37.77 -30.88 4.70
N GLY A 536 -37.67 -29.61 5.14
CA GLY A 536 -38.02 -29.18 6.50
C GLY A 536 -39.44 -28.63 6.70
N SER A 537 -40.13 -28.19 5.64
CA SER A 537 -41.43 -27.51 5.77
C SER A 537 -42.60 -28.41 6.15
N GLY A 538 -42.50 -29.74 6.01
CA GLY A 538 -43.62 -30.68 6.26
C GLY A 538 -44.85 -30.47 5.36
N VAL A 539 -44.81 -29.47 4.47
CA VAL A 539 -45.84 -29.13 3.48
C VAL A 539 -45.20 -29.28 2.11
N SER A 540 -45.87 -30.00 1.21
CA SER A 540 -45.51 -30.12 -0.21
C SER A 540 -45.30 -28.72 -0.79
N THR A 541 -44.06 -28.40 -1.13
CA THR A 541 -43.74 -27.17 -1.86
C THR A 541 -43.69 -27.48 -3.35
N ASN A 542 -44.07 -26.51 -4.19
CA ASN A 542 -44.00 -26.67 -5.66
C ASN A 542 -42.59 -26.92 -6.21
N THR A 543 -41.56 -26.79 -5.36
CA THR A 543 -40.14 -26.96 -5.69
C THR A 543 -39.65 -28.41 -5.61
N LEU A 544 -40.29 -29.27 -4.83
CA LEU A 544 -39.94 -30.69 -4.71
C LEU A 544 -41.25 -31.47 -4.56
N PRO A 545 -41.75 -32.13 -5.62
CA PRO A 545 -43.04 -32.79 -5.59
C PRO A 545 -42.91 -34.11 -4.80
N VAL A 546 -43.03 -33.99 -3.47
CA VAL A 546 -43.00 -35.10 -2.53
C VAL A 546 -44.43 -35.32 -2.02
N THR A 547 -44.99 -36.49 -2.30
CA THR A 547 -46.41 -36.78 -2.01
C THR A 547 -46.63 -37.42 -0.63
N LYS A 548 -45.57 -37.87 0.06
CA LYS A 548 -45.63 -38.38 1.45
C LYS A 548 -44.33 -38.12 2.21
N TYR A 549 -44.45 -37.58 3.43
CA TYR A 549 -43.36 -37.37 4.37
C TYR A 549 -43.46 -38.42 5.50
N ASN A 550 -42.35 -39.10 5.81
CA ASN A 550 -42.26 -39.99 6.97
C ASN A 550 -41.60 -39.28 8.15
N GLU A 551 -41.98 -39.67 9.38
CA GLU A 551 -41.20 -39.34 10.57
C GLU A 551 -39.81 -39.95 10.45
N VAL A 552 -38.78 -39.12 10.66
CA VAL A 552 -37.37 -39.53 10.58
C VAL A 552 -36.87 -39.81 11.98
N SER A 553 -36.52 -41.07 12.25
CA SER A 553 -35.85 -41.45 13.51
C SER A 553 -34.41 -40.92 13.54
N LEU A 554 -33.98 -40.45 14.70
CA LEU A 554 -32.62 -39.97 14.94
C LEU A 554 -31.61 -41.12 15.18
N ASP A 555 -32.08 -42.35 15.36
CA ASP A 555 -31.24 -43.49 15.79
C ASP A 555 -30.30 -44.02 14.70
N GLY A 556 -30.55 -43.67 13.43
CA GLY A 556 -29.74 -44.10 12.28
C GLY A 556 -28.58 -43.17 11.90
N TYR A 557 -28.36 -42.07 12.59
CA TYR A 557 -27.37 -41.05 12.23
C TYR A 557 -26.14 -41.10 13.14
N ASP A 558 -25.02 -41.63 12.64
CA ASP A 558 -23.83 -41.94 13.47
C ASP A 558 -23.11 -40.70 14.02
N SER A 559 -23.23 -39.55 13.36
CA SER A 559 -22.55 -38.32 13.80
C SER A 559 -23.48 -37.39 14.56
N MET A 560 -23.01 -36.88 15.70
CA MET A 560 -23.76 -35.95 16.55
C MET A 560 -24.20 -34.68 15.80
N HIS A 561 -23.38 -34.21 14.86
CA HIS A 561 -23.69 -33.07 13.99
C HIS A 561 -24.88 -33.37 13.08
N ALA A 562 -24.98 -34.59 12.55
CA ALA A 562 -26.09 -35.02 11.72
C ALA A 562 -27.39 -35.13 12.54
N LYS A 563 -27.33 -35.68 13.76
CA LYS A 563 -28.49 -35.73 14.66
C LYS A 563 -29.07 -34.35 14.96
N VAL A 564 -28.20 -33.39 15.31
CA VAL A 564 -28.61 -31.99 15.58
C VAL A 564 -29.17 -31.32 14.31
N ALA A 565 -28.53 -31.50 13.16
CA ALA A 565 -29.03 -30.95 11.90
C ALA A 565 -30.41 -31.51 11.53
N VAL A 566 -30.59 -32.83 11.60
CA VAL A 566 -31.88 -33.51 11.33
C VAL A 566 -32.96 -33.04 12.29
N TYR A 567 -32.66 -32.90 13.59
CA TYR A 567 -33.60 -32.36 14.57
C TYR A 567 -34.05 -30.94 14.23
N LEU A 568 -33.11 -30.05 13.93
CA LEU A 568 -33.39 -28.66 13.56
C LEU A 568 -34.29 -28.55 12.33
N PHE A 569 -33.95 -29.27 11.26
CA PHE A 569 -34.75 -29.28 10.04
C PHE A 569 -36.10 -29.98 10.20
N THR A 570 -36.28 -30.80 11.24
CA THR A 570 -37.55 -31.46 11.53
C THR A 570 -38.50 -30.57 12.34
N HIS A 571 -37.98 -29.75 13.24
CA HIS A 571 -38.78 -29.06 14.25
C HIS A 571 -38.88 -27.53 14.06
N TYR A 572 -38.06 -26.94 13.19
CA TYR A 572 -37.99 -25.49 13.00
C TYR A 572 -37.97 -25.13 11.51
N GLN A 573 -38.61 -24.00 11.18
CA GLN A 573 -38.61 -23.43 9.83
C GLN A 573 -37.44 -22.48 9.61
N GLU A 574 -37.16 -22.13 8.36
CA GLU A 574 -36.09 -21.18 8.00
C GLU A 574 -36.39 -19.79 8.60
N ASN A 575 -35.38 -19.19 9.25
CA ASN A 575 -35.43 -17.89 9.95
C ASN A 575 -36.26 -17.86 11.24
N GLU A 576 -36.71 -19.01 11.76
CA GLU A 576 -37.26 -19.06 13.12
C GLU A 576 -36.16 -18.94 14.17
N ASP A 577 -36.47 -18.24 15.26
CA ASP A 577 -35.60 -18.18 16.41
C ASP A 577 -35.58 -19.56 17.08
N ILE A 578 -34.44 -20.24 16.98
CA ILE A 578 -34.25 -21.60 17.48
C ILE A 578 -33.94 -21.52 18.98
N ASP A 579 -34.84 -22.02 19.81
CA ASP A 579 -34.59 -22.25 21.24
C ASP A 579 -34.33 -23.74 21.51
N ILE A 580 -33.09 -24.05 21.89
CA ILE A 580 -32.69 -25.41 22.25
C ILE A 580 -32.23 -25.41 23.70
N THR A 581 -33.04 -26.03 24.56
CA THR A 581 -32.66 -26.29 25.94
C THR A 581 -31.75 -27.51 26.03
N LYS A 582 -30.86 -27.53 27.04
CA LYS A 582 -29.93 -28.66 27.29
C LYS A 582 -30.66 -29.99 27.54
N GLN A 583 -31.94 -29.95 27.95
CA GLN A 583 -32.76 -31.13 28.18
C GLN A 583 -33.33 -31.74 26.89
N GLN A 584 -33.48 -30.96 25.82
CA GLN A 584 -34.03 -31.41 24.53
C GLN A 584 -33.00 -32.13 23.65
N ILE A 585 -31.70 -31.92 23.89
CA ILE A 585 -30.62 -32.63 23.22
C ILE A 585 -29.84 -33.38 24.29
N GLU A 586 -30.22 -34.64 24.49
CA GLU A 586 -29.76 -35.49 25.60
C GLU A 586 -28.23 -35.44 25.77
N ASN A 587 -27.79 -35.05 26.97
CA ASN A 587 -26.42 -35.16 27.47
C ASN A 587 -25.30 -34.51 26.61
N ILE A 588 -25.55 -33.37 25.97
CA ILE A 588 -24.48 -32.59 25.31
C ILE A 588 -24.00 -31.42 26.18
N ASP A 589 -22.68 -31.26 26.30
CA ASP A 589 -22.09 -30.11 26.98
C ASP A 589 -22.10 -28.83 26.11
N ILE A 590 -21.95 -27.68 26.77
CA ILE A 590 -22.09 -26.37 26.14
C ILE A 590 -20.96 -26.09 25.12
N GLU A 591 -19.76 -26.61 25.32
CA GLU A 591 -18.62 -26.38 24.42
C GLU A 591 -18.73 -27.25 23.16
N GLN A 592 -19.21 -28.49 23.31
CA GLN A 592 -19.54 -29.35 22.17
C GLN A 592 -20.66 -28.75 21.34
N LEU A 593 -21.72 -28.23 21.96
CA LEU A 593 -22.79 -27.48 21.28
C LEU A 593 -22.25 -26.26 20.52
N LYS A 594 -21.31 -25.51 21.12
CA LYS A 594 -20.68 -24.35 20.46
C LYS A 594 -19.91 -24.76 19.21
N ILE A 595 -19.14 -25.85 19.27
CA ILE A 595 -18.38 -26.36 18.13
C ILE A 595 -19.33 -26.85 17.03
N ILE A 596 -20.38 -27.58 17.40
CA ILE A 596 -21.41 -28.06 16.47
C ILE A 596 -22.09 -26.89 15.76
N PHE A 597 -22.56 -25.87 16.48
CA PHE A 597 -23.16 -24.68 15.87
C PHE A 597 -22.20 -23.89 15.00
N MET A 598 -20.91 -23.85 15.36
CA MET A 598 -19.88 -23.22 14.51
C MET A 598 -19.71 -23.99 13.20
N ILE A 599 -19.73 -25.32 13.24
CA ILE A 599 -19.66 -26.17 12.04
C ILE A 599 -20.92 -26.00 11.17
N LEU A 600 -22.11 -25.99 11.78
CA LEU A 600 -23.37 -25.76 11.08
C LEU A 600 -23.41 -24.37 10.42
N LYS A 601 -22.95 -23.32 11.11
CA LYS A 601 -22.79 -21.97 10.55
C LYS A 601 -21.80 -21.95 9.38
N LYS A 602 -20.62 -22.56 9.54
CA LYS A 602 -19.60 -22.61 8.49
C LYS A 602 -20.07 -23.36 7.24
N ARG A 603 -20.95 -24.35 7.40
CA ARG A 603 -21.56 -25.11 6.30
C ARG A 603 -22.82 -24.46 5.71
N GLY A 604 -23.22 -23.30 6.24
CA GLY A 604 -24.35 -22.50 5.75
C GLY A 604 -25.72 -22.96 6.25
N TYR A 605 -25.77 -23.88 7.22
CA TYR A 605 -27.02 -24.40 7.79
C TYR A 605 -27.60 -23.55 8.91
N LEU A 606 -26.81 -22.63 9.48
CA LEU A 606 -27.22 -21.70 10.53
C LEU A 606 -26.75 -20.30 10.17
N VAL A 607 -27.69 -19.37 9.93
CA VAL A 607 -27.38 -18.00 9.47
C VAL A 607 -26.76 -17.17 10.59
N SER A 608 -27.37 -17.19 11.79
CA SER A 608 -26.87 -16.47 12.96
C SER A 608 -27.16 -17.23 14.26
N ARG A 609 -26.42 -16.92 15.34
CA ARG A 609 -26.67 -17.45 16.68
C ARG A 609 -26.71 -16.28 17.65
N ARG A 610 -27.81 -16.12 18.39
CA ARG A 610 -27.88 -15.24 19.56
C ARG A 610 -27.68 -16.09 20.80
N ILE A 611 -26.78 -15.70 21.69
CA ILE A 611 -26.69 -16.27 23.05
C ILE A 611 -27.18 -15.18 24.01
N GLY A 612 -28.19 -15.47 24.85
CA GLY A 612 -28.42 -14.62 26.02
C GLY A 612 -29.65 -14.90 26.87
N ILE A 613 -29.44 -14.97 28.19
CA ILE A 613 -30.12 -14.12 29.19
C ILE A 613 -28.98 -13.47 29.99
N TYR A 614 -28.91 -12.14 30.07
CA TYR A 614 -27.86 -11.47 30.84
C TYR A 614 -28.43 -10.70 32.04
N ARG A 615 -28.17 -11.21 33.24
CA ARG A 615 -28.31 -10.45 34.50
C ARG A 615 -26.98 -9.75 34.80
N LEU A 616 -26.97 -8.42 34.83
CA LEU A 616 -25.83 -7.67 35.36
C LEU A 616 -25.97 -7.56 36.89
N ASN A 617 -25.20 -8.36 37.62
CA ASN A 617 -25.09 -8.28 39.07
C ASN A 617 -23.75 -7.60 39.39
N ILE A 618 -23.76 -6.29 39.60
CA ILE A 618 -22.56 -5.53 39.98
C ILE A 618 -22.56 -5.41 41.51
N SER A 619 -21.69 -6.14 42.20
CA SER A 619 -21.52 -5.98 43.65
C SER A 619 -20.88 -4.63 43.97
N LEU A 620 -21.33 -4.00 45.06
CA LEU A 620 -20.94 -2.64 45.49
C LEU A 620 -19.43 -2.47 45.73
N GLU A 621 -18.70 -3.55 46.00
CA GLU A 621 -17.34 -3.47 46.58
C GLU A 621 -16.22 -3.23 45.56
N LYS A 622 -16.46 -3.33 44.25
CA LYS A 622 -15.42 -3.07 43.21
C LYS A 622 -15.42 -1.65 42.63
N LEU A 623 -16.12 -0.69 43.24
CA LEU A 623 -16.26 0.67 42.67
C LEU A 623 -15.95 1.77 43.70
N LYS A 624 -14.66 2.04 43.92
CA LYS A 624 -14.20 3.26 44.60
C LYS A 624 -13.01 3.91 43.88
N GLN A 625 -13.24 4.43 42.67
CA GLN A 625 -12.51 5.59 42.13
C GLN A 625 -13.47 6.35 41.20
N LYS A 626 -13.69 7.66 41.45
CA LYS A 626 -14.70 8.48 40.75
C LYS A 626 -14.36 8.60 39.26
N THR A 627 -14.90 7.70 38.45
CA THR A 627 -14.93 7.78 36.99
C THR A 627 -16.26 8.36 36.54
N ALA A 628 -16.37 8.82 35.29
CA ALA A 628 -17.62 9.34 34.70
C ALA A 628 -18.85 8.43 34.94
N LYS A 629 -18.64 7.12 35.13
CA LYS A 629 -19.68 6.15 35.52
C LYS A 629 -20.32 6.42 36.89
N SER A 630 -19.58 6.86 37.91
CA SER A 630 -20.15 7.06 39.26
C SER A 630 -21.04 8.30 39.31
N VAL A 631 -20.60 9.39 38.67
CA VAL A 631 -21.35 10.65 38.58
C VAL A 631 -22.69 10.46 37.87
N ILE A 632 -22.69 9.67 36.79
CA ILE A 632 -23.92 9.40 36.02
C ILE A 632 -24.87 8.47 36.80
N ARG A 633 -24.33 7.52 37.58
CA ARG A 633 -25.14 6.63 38.42
C ARG A 633 -25.91 7.41 39.50
N GLU A 634 -25.23 8.36 40.13
CA GLU A 634 -25.76 9.24 41.17
C GLU A 634 -26.88 10.13 40.61
N TYR A 635 -26.65 10.77 39.46
CA TYR A 635 -27.66 11.54 38.74
C TYR A 635 -28.92 10.73 38.43
N ILE A 636 -28.78 9.51 37.91
CA ILE A 636 -29.95 8.65 37.57
C ILE A 636 -30.71 8.26 38.84
N SER A 637 -30.03 7.93 39.94
CA SER A 637 -30.69 7.56 41.20
C SER A 637 -31.38 8.72 41.91
N GLU A 638 -30.90 9.96 41.71
CA GLU A 638 -31.53 11.16 42.26
C GLU A 638 -32.72 11.61 41.41
N THR A 639 -32.66 11.38 40.10
CA THR A 639 -33.64 11.93 39.14
C THR A 639 -34.80 10.96 38.85
N TYR A 640 -34.57 9.63 38.87
CA TYR A 640 -35.55 8.61 38.47
C TYR A 640 -35.77 7.58 39.58
N LYS A 641 -37.01 7.10 39.72
CA LYS A 641 -37.42 6.12 40.73
C LYS A 641 -37.40 4.69 40.18
N ILE A 642 -37.41 3.72 41.09
CA ILE A 642 -37.54 2.31 40.74
C ILE A 642 -38.87 2.10 40.00
N GLY A 643 -38.81 1.45 38.84
CA GLY A 643 -39.96 1.24 37.96
C GLY A 643 -40.10 2.29 36.84
N ASP A 644 -39.34 3.39 36.90
CA ASP A 644 -39.35 4.37 35.81
C ASP A 644 -38.65 3.79 34.57
N THR A 645 -39.28 4.01 33.42
CA THR A 645 -38.73 3.74 32.09
C THR A 645 -38.39 5.07 31.44
N PHE A 646 -37.16 5.20 30.96
CA PHE A 646 -36.75 6.36 30.18
C PHE A 646 -35.93 5.91 28.97
N THR A 647 -35.97 6.70 27.91
CA THR A 647 -35.15 6.49 26.73
C THR A 647 -33.78 7.13 26.92
N LEU A 648 -32.76 6.56 26.27
CA LEU A 648 -31.42 7.16 26.24
C LEU A 648 -31.44 8.61 25.73
N LYS A 649 -32.40 8.95 24.86
CA LYS A 649 -32.59 10.28 24.28
C LYS A 649 -33.16 11.28 25.28
N GLU A 650 -34.08 10.86 26.14
CA GLU A 650 -34.67 11.70 27.21
C GLU A 650 -33.67 12.03 28.32
N LEU A 651 -32.79 11.09 28.65
CA LEU A 651 -31.73 11.30 29.65
C LEU A 651 -30.70 12.38 29.22
N LEU A 652 -30.56 12.61 27.91
CA LEU A 652 -29.42 13.31 27.31
C LEU A 652 -29.81 14.61 26.59
N GLY A 653 -30.92 15.25 27.00
CA GLY A 653 -31.38 16.54 26.47
C GLY A 653 -30.42 17.72 26.75
N LYS A 654 -29.23 17.73 26.12
CA LYS A 654 -28.36 18.84 25.66
C LYS A 654 -26.88 18.39 25.56
N GLU A 655 -26.37 18.40 24.31
CA GLU A 655 -24.99 18.39 23.76
C GLU A 655 -23.78 17.63 24.38
N ASP A 656 -23.12 16.88 23.48
CA ASP A 656 -21.68 16.62 23.23
C ASP A 656 -20.78 15.64 24.06
N ILE A 657 -19.94 14.91 23.29
CA ILE A 657 -18.74 14.07 23.56
C ILE A 657 -18.82 12.96 24.64
N LYS A 658 -19.55 13.12 25.75
CA LYS A 658 -19.69 12.08 26.80
C LYS A 658 -20.49 10.84 26.33
N TYR A 659 -21.18 10.98 25.20
CA TYR A 659 -21.98 9.97 24.51
C TYR A 659 -21.26 8.62 24.31
N ARG A 660 -20.09 8.61 23.64
CA ARG A 660 -19.43 7.34 23.25
C ARG A 660 -18.82 6.59 24.43
N ALA A 661 -18.36 7.32 25.43
CA ALA A 661 -17.79 6.74 26.63
C ALA A 661 -18.87 6.05 27.47
N PHE A 662 -20.06 6.66 27.59
CA PHE A 662 -21.20 6.13 28.34
C PHE A 662 -21.86 4.91 27.65
N ALA A 663 -22.08 4.98 26.34
CA ALA A 663 -22.65 3.87 25.56
C ALA A 663 -21.74 2.63 25.59
N ARG A 664 -20.42 2.80 25.37
CA ARG A 664 -19.41 1.72 25.50
C ARG A 664 -19.33 1.16 26.92
N ALA A 665 -19.45 2.02 27.92
CA ALA A 665 -19.40 1.66 29.33
C ALA A 665 -20.51 0.68 29.76
N LEU A 666 -21.68 0.78 29.11
CA LEU A 666 -22.86 -0.08 29.30
C LEU A 666 -22.96 -1.19 28.24
N GLY A 667 -22.03 -1.26 27.29
CA GLY A 667 -22.02 -2.27 26.22
C GLY A 667 -23.08 -2.06 25.13
N VAL A 668 -23.69 -0.87 25.04
CA VAL A 668 -24.72 -0.54 24.05
C VAL A 668 -24.06 0.26 22.92
N MET A 669 -24.23 -0.15 21.67
CA MET A 669 -23.48 0.44 20.56
C MET A 669 -24.15 1.61 19.83
N ARG A 670 -25.46 1.89 19.96
CA ARG A 670 -26.16 3.08 19.35
C ARG A 670 -27.44 3.54 20.07
N ASP A 671 -27.92 4.73 19.66
CA ASP A 671 -28.84 5.71 20.29
C ASP A 671 -30.23 5.30 20.79
N ASN A 672 -30.74 4.11 20.50
CA ASN A 672 -32.17 3.81 20.65
C ASN A 672 -32.43 2.62 21.58
N GLY A 673 -32.30 2.84 22.90
CA GLY A 673 -32.64 1.85 23.92
C GLY A 673 -33.55 2.42 25.01
N GLU A 674 -34.48 1.60 25.49
CA GLU A 674 -35.28 1.84 26.69
C GLU A 674 -34.56 1.24 27.91
N ILE A 675 -34.50 2.02 29.00
CA ILE A 675 -33.84 1.62 30.24
C ILE A 675 -34.87 1.60 31.37
N ASP A 676 -35.00 0.44 32.02
CA ASP A 676 -35.82 0.27 33.22
C ASP A 676 -34.94 0.18 34.46
N ILE A 677 -35.28 0.94 35.50
CA ILE A 677 -34.65 0.82 36.82
C ILE A 677 -35.36 -0.27 37.61
N VAL A 678 -34.76 -1.46 37.68
CA VAL A 678 -35.33 -2.60 38.41
C VAL A 678 -35.02 -2.51 39.91
N LYS A 679 -33.82 -2.04 40.26
CA LYS A 679 -33.33 -1.81 41.64
C LYS A 679 -32.27 -0.70 41.62
N PRO A 680 -31.91 -0.07 42.76
CA PRO A 680 -30.87 0.95 42.80
C PRO A 680 -29.55 0.41 42.19
N GLY A 681 -29.14 1.01 41.08
CA GLY A 681 -27.93 0.62 40.37
C GLY A 681 -28.02 -0.66 39.52
N VAL A 682 -29.20 -1.28 39.37
CA VAL A 682 -29.46 -2.44 38.50
C VAL A 682 -30.40 -2.01 37.39
N TYR A 683 -29.89 -2.04 36.16
CA TYR A 683 -30.57 -1.56 34.97
C TYR A 683 -30.92 -2.71 34.05
N LYS A 684 -32.13 -2.68 33.50
CA LYS A 684 -32.55 -3.57 32.42
C LYS A 684 -32.60 -2.75 31.14
N ILE A 685 -31.79 -3.12 30.16
CA ILE A 685 -31.66 -2.39 28.89
C ILE A 685 -32.37 -3.19 27.81
N LYS A 686 -33.34 -2.56 27.14
CA LYS A 686 -34.01 -3.11 25.96
C LYS A 686 -33.42 -2.40 24.73
N ALA A 687 -32.51 -3.08 24.04
CA ALA A 687 -31.87 -2.53 22.85
C ALA A 687 -32.63 -2.97 21.59
N PHE A 688 -33.03 -2.02 20.75
CA PHE A 688 -33.58 -2.32 19.43
C PHE A 688 -32.41 -2.51 18.45
N ALA A 689 -32.22 -3.74 17.97
CA ALA A 689 -31.16 -4.03 16.99
C ALA A 689 -31.63 -3.66 15.57
N VAL A 690 -30.97 -2.68 14.95
CA VAL A 690 -31.01 -2.43 13.50
C VAL A 690 -29.79 -3.09 12.85
N GLU A 691 -30.11 -4.15 12.11
CA GLU A 691 -29.56 -4.66 10.86
C GLU A 691 -28.12 -5.21 10.70
N TYR A 692 -28.07 -6.10 9.69
CA TYR A 692 -26.98 -6.52 8.81
C TYR A 692 -26.14 -7.74 9.21
N PHE A 693 -26.47 -8.87 8.59
CA PHE A 693 -25.59 -9.49 7.59
C PHE A 693 -26.37 -9.74 6.31
#